data_AF-A0A7C0UC86-F1
#
_entry.id   AF-A0A7C0UC86-F1
#
_cell.length_a   1.000
_cell.length_b   1.000
_cell.length_c   1.000
_cell.angle_alpha   90.00
_cell.angle_beta   90.00
_cell.angle_gamma   90.00
#
_symmetry.space_group_name_H-M   'P 1'
#
loop_
_entity.id
_entity.type
_entity.pdbx_description
1 polymer ?
#
loop_
_entity_poly.entity_id
_entity_poly.type
_entity_poly.pdbx_seq_one_letter_code
_entity_poly.pdbx_strand_id
1 'polypeptide(L)'
;QDYDKAVKYLNKAICLNPKYAAAHKNLGMALSKKGKGADAAHAFQTALELNPSLVEIKGALEELEKITKSGEKQDKRACPRVMVLEAETGVIGEDCAEALNCLGCTTMRKTVKDKPCGPDAPSFDMPEMLCLIIDFKPDFILSINHKGLDTEGLISYACQELNIPVFIWYVDNPFSITDWEHYDTPCNIIFLVFDSILAARLNEIRKGFVYHLSLGTNPNRFKPVSLSHEDKNRYECDISFVGNLDLNKADMLRNVLRKSWNNIPPVMWDIMDSVISRVAKEPELNFVAAIEEEMKKNGSITYPGKGAKRLFEICVEFESSAVYRADIIKKIIRTGRRTHGLKGDSYNIRIFGKEEWRDIVDAENVMGQVAYRENLSKVYNASKINLNISRIQLRSALNQRVYDIPACRGFLITDFKKELEDSFDIGREIICYRHVDELFQLIDYYLKNPQERQKIADAGFKRVINEHTYHHRMKRLLEIYREKFAVFPAKKDISPAKKAQIYDLLGRGCLMGGKNNRAISWFAGALKVASSSADQSENLGYTPLLYYHMGKCRQNMGETGSARMAFGMASKLTPDHRIDIQLALCLSYVLQGDIDSCLHHCEIILKQLHLNCDIRLDSLKDLSELFSQIGMDLEKRRLFSEAMLARNTSAHLKSIIPD
;
A
#
# COMPACT_ATOMS: atom_id res chain seq x y z
N GLN A 1 -36.40 -20.10 8.64
CA GLN A 1 -35.36 -21.14 8.52
C GLN A 1 -34.01 -20.41 8.47
N ASP A 2 -33.13 -20.63 9.46
CA ASP A 2 -31.86 -19.91 9.61
C ASP A 2 -30.72 -20.77 9.01
N TYR A 3 -30.40 -20.52 7.73
CA TYR A 3 -29.45 -21.33 6.97
C TYR A 3 -27.99 -21.11 7.39
N ASP A 4 -27.66 -19.94 7.95
CA ASP A 4 -26.33 -19.65 8.49
C ASP A 4 -26.01 -20.52 9.70
N LYS A 5 -26.97 -20.61 10.64
CA LYS A 5 -26.84 -21.55 11.76
C LYS A 5 -26.83 -23.00 11.28
N ALA A 6 -27.66 -23.36 10.29
CA ALA A 6 -27.67 -24.71 9.75
C ALA A 6 -26.29 -25.11 9.20
N VAL A 7 -25.66 -24.27 8.35
CA VAL A 7 -24.30 -24.50 7.84
C VAL A 7 -23.30 -24.65 8.98
N LYS A 8 -23.34 -23.75 9.98
CA LYS A 8 -22.47 -23.80 11.16
C LYS A 8 -22.59 -25.14 11.90
N TYR A 9 -23.80 -25.58 12.21
CA TYR A 9 -24.01 -26.84 12.95
C TYR A 9 -23.74 -28.09 12.10
N LEU A 10 -24.02 -28.05 10.79
CA LEU A 10 -23.73 -29.15 9.87
C LEU A 10 -22.23 -29.33 9.66
N ASN A 11 -21.46 -28.24 9.54
CA ASN A 11 -20.00 -28.29 9.53
C ASN A 11 -19.45 -28.84 10.85
N LYS A 12 -20.06 -28.48 11.99
CA LYS A 12 -19.69 -29.08 13.29
C LYS A 12 -19.99 -30.58 13.35
N ALA A 13 -21.12 -31.03 12.79
CA ALA A 13 -21.47 -32.45 12.72
C ALA A 13 -20.51 -33.23 11.81
N ILE A 14 -20.10 -32.65 10.67
CA ILE A 14 -19.10 -33.23 9.75
C ILE A 14 -17.72 -33.28 10.41
N CYS A 15 -17.36 -32.27 11.20
CA CYS A 15 -16.11 -32.25 11.96
C CYS A 15 -16.06 -33.40 13.00
N LEU A 16 -17.19 -33.67 13.66
CA LEU A 16 -17.31 -34.77 14.63
C LEU A 16 -17.36 -36.15 13.96
N ASN A 17 -18.00 -36.26 12.80
CA ASN A 17 -18.03 -37.48 12.00
C ASN A 17 -17.93 -37.16 10.50
N PRO A 18 -16.70 -37.20 9.93
CA PRO A 18 -16.49 -36.88 8.53
C PRO A 18 -17.22 -37.80 7.55
N LYS A 19 -17.56 -39.02 7.98
CA LYS A 19 -18.29 -40.02 7.17
C LYS A 19 -19.81 -39.90 7.30
N TYR A 20 -20.32 -38.85 7.95
CA TYR A 20 -21.75 -38.68 8.15
C TYR A 20 -22.44 -38.15 6.88
N ALA A 21 -22.79 -39.06 5.97
CA ALA A 21 -23.37 -38.73 4.67
C ALA A 21 -24.62 -37.81 4.76
N ALA A 22 -25.47 -37.99 5.77
CA ALA A 22 -26.66 -37.15 5.95
C ALA A 22 -26.33 -35.69 6.34
N ALA A 23 -25.22 -35.44 7.06
CA ALA A 23 -24.78 -34.08 7.35
C ALA A 23 -24.24 -33.38 6.10
N HIS A 24 -23.46 -34.08 5.27
CA HIS A 24 -23.03 -33.57 3.95
C HIS A 24 -24.21 -33.28 3.03
N LYS A 25 -25.22 -34.17 3.01
CA LYS A 25 -26.49 -33.96 2.28
C LYS A 25 -27.18 -32.67 2.71
N ASN A 26 -27.40 -32.52 4.01
CA ASN A 26 -28.11 -31.36 4.56
C ASN A 26 -27.30 -30.07 4.41
N LEU A 27 -25.96 -30.17 4.41
CA LEU A 27 -25.07 -29.05 4.12
C LEU A 27 -25.24 -28.58 2.68
N GLY A 28 -25.24 -29.51 1.72
CA GLY A 28 -25.53 -29.21 0.31
C GLY A 28 -26.88 -28.51 0.13
N MET A 29 -27.92 -28.98 0.82
CA MET A 29 -29.25 -28.33 0.80
C MET A 29 -29.22 -26.91 1.37
N ALA A 30 -28.57 -26.72 2.52
CA ALA A 30 -28.46 -25.41 3.16
C ALA A 30 -27.65 -24.42 2.29
N LEU A 31 -26.55 -24.88 1.68
CA LEU A 31 -25.71 -24.08 0.78
C LEU A 31 -26.42 -23.73 -0.52
N SER A 32 -27.19 -24.67 -1.09
CA SER A 32 -28.03 -24.45 -2.27
C SER A 32 -29.06 -23.36 -2.01
N LYS A 33 -29.76 -23.40 -0.85
CA LYS A 33 -30.71 -22.35 -0.44
C LYS A 33 -30.06 -20.99 -0.18
N LYS A 34 -28.75 -20.96 0.07
CA LYS A 34 -27.96 -19.73 0.20
C LYS A 34 -27.37 -19.22 -1.12
N GLY A 35 -27.65 -19.87 -2.25
CA GLY A 35 -27.09 -19.50 -3.56
C GLY A 35 -25.62 -19.88 -3.76
N LYS A 36 -25.03 -20.69 -2.87
CA LYS A 36 -23.64 -21.16 -2.97
C LYS A 36 -23.57 -22.47 -3.78
N GLY A 37 -23.82 -22.38 -5.08
CA GLY A 37 -24.01 -23.55 -5.95
C GLY A 37 -22.82 -24.52 -6.02
N ALA A 38 -21.58 -24.00 -6.10
CA ALA A 38 -20.37 -24.83 -6.16
C ALA A 38 -20.10 -25.58 -4.84
N ASP A 39 -20.19 -24.88 -3.71
CA ASP A 39 -20.02 -25.50 -2.38
C ASP A 39 -21.12 -26.53 -2.12
N ALA A 40 -22.35 -26.26 -2.58
CA ALA A 40 -23.47 -27.19 -2.49
C ALA A 40 -23.24 -28.47 -3.31
N ALA A 41 -22.74 -28.33 -4.54
CA ALA A 41 -22.40 -29.46 -5.41
C ALA A 41 -21.32 -30.35 -4.78
N HIS A 42 -20.27 -29.75 -4.22
CA HIS A 42 -19.20 -30.49 -3.53
C HIS A 42 -19.70 -31.25 -2.29
N ALA A 43 -20.58 -30.63 -1.50
CA ALA A 43 -21.20 -31.28 -0.34
C ALA A 43 -22.11 -32.45 -0.76
N PHE A 44 -22.88 -32.30 -1.85
CA PHE A 44 -23.70 -33.39 -2.39
C PHE A 44 -22.86 -34.53 -2.98
N GLN A 45 -21.75 -34.22 -3.65
CA GLN A 45 -20.83 -35.22 -4.17
C GLN A 45 -20.21 -36.04 -3.02
N THR A 46 -19.70 -35.37 -1.99
CA THR A 46 -19.19 -36.04 -0.79
C THR A 46 -20.26 -36.90 -0.11
N ALA A 47 -21.52 -36.44 -0.06
CA ALA A 47 -22.62 -37.24 0.48
C ALA A 47 -22.89 -38.53 -0.31
N LEU A 48 -22.81 -38.48 -1.65
CA LEU A 48 -22.99 -39.64 -2.54
C LEU A 48 -21.79 -40.60 -2.50
N GLU A 49 -20.58 -40.10 -2.34
CA GLU A 49 -19.38 -40.92 -2.14
C GLU A 49 -19.45 -41.71 -0.82
N LEU A 50 -19.94 -41.07 0.23
CA LEU A 50 -20.11 -41.71 1.54
C LEU A 50 -21.32 -42.63 1.62
N ASN A 51 -22.41 -42.30 0.91
CA ASN A 51 -23.57 -43.16 0.77
C ASN A 51 -24.20 -43.06 -0.64
N PRO A 52 -23.88 -44.03 -1.52
CA PRO A 52 -24.42 -44.08 -2.88
C PRO A 52 -25.95 -44.27 -2.96
N SER A 53 -26.62 -44.65 -1.86
CA SER A 53 -28.07 -44.88 -1.83
C SER A 53 -28.90 -43.59 -1.72
N LEU A 54 -28.27 -42.42 -1.57
CA LEU A 54 -28.95 -41.11 -1.51
C LEU A 54 -29.39 -40.63 -2.91
N VAL A 55 -30.23 -41.39 -3.59
CA VAL A 55 -30.65 -41.12 -4.98
C VAL A 55 -31.36 -39.77 -5.12
N GLU A 56 -32.05 -39.34 -4.06
CA GLU A 56 -32.77 -38.06 -3.97
C GLU A 56 -31.92 -36.80 -4.22
N ILE A 57 -30.60 -36.85 -4.00
CA ILE A 57 -29.70 -35.71 -4.25
C ILE A 57 -29.02 -35.74 -5.62
N LYS A 58 -29.13 -36.83 -6.38
CA LYS A 58 -28.52 -36.92 -7.73
C LYS A 58 -29.14 -35.90 -8.69
N GLY A 59 -30.46 -35.72 -8.66
CA GLY A 59 -31.14 -34.71 -9.48
C GLY A 59 -30.72 -33.28 -9.12
N ALA A 60 -30.62 -32.97 -7.82
CA ALA A 60 -30.16 -31.67 -7.34
C ALA A 60 -28.68 -31.42 -7.68
N LEU A 61 -27.83 -32.45 -7.61
CA LEU A 61 -26.44 -32.39 -8.03
C LEU A 61 -26.32 -32.18 -9.54
N GLU A 62 -27.07 -32.91 -10.37
CA GLU A 62 -27.08 -32.72 -11.83
C GLU A 62 -27.58 -31.34 -12.24
N GLU A 63 -28.59 -30.80 -11.56
CA GLU A 63 -29.10 -29.46 -11.79
C GLU A 63 -28.08 -28.40 -11.37
N LEU A 64 -27.46 -28.55 -10.19
CA LEU A 64 -26.38 -27.68 -9.73
C LEU A 64 -25.15 -27.80 -10.63
N GLU A 65 -24.82 -28.98 -11.13
CA GLU A 65 -23.74 -29.20 -12.10
C GLU A 65 -24.07 -28.61 -13.46
N LYS A 66 -25.33 -28.60 -13.89
CA LYS A 66 -25.76 -27.89 -15.11
C LYS A 66 -25.72 -26.40 -14.90
N ILE A 67 -26.10 -25.90 -13.72
CA ILE A 67 -26.02 -24.48 -13.35
C ILE A 67 -24.56 -24.06 -13.24
N THR A 68 -23.68 -24.83 -12.57
CA THR A 68 -22.25 -24.55 -12.54
C THR A 68 -21.62 -24.74 -13.90
N LYS A 69 -21.96 -25.75 -14.71
CA LYS A 69 -21.46 -25.88 -16.11
C LYS A 69 -22.00 -24.81 -17.05
N SER A 70 -23.20 -24.26 -16.81
CA SER A 70 -23.77 -23.13 -17.56
C SER A 70 -23.18 -21.79 -17.10
N GLY A 71 -22.88 -21.68 -15.80
CA GLY A 71 -22.11 -20.61 -15.17
C GLY A 71 -20.65 -20.64 -15.56
N GLU A 72 -20.04 -21.82 -15.72
CA GLU A 72 -18.68 -22.09 -16.20
C GLU A 72 -18.58 -21.96 -17.72
N LYS A 73 -19.66 -22.22 -18.46
CA LYS A 73 -19.77 -21.82 -19.87
C LYS A 73 -19.88 -20.30 -20.02
N GLN A 74 -20.36 -19.57 -19.00
CA GLN A 74 -20.19 -18.11 -18.87
C GLN A 74 -18.84 -17.70 -18.25
N ASP A 75 -18.20 -18.56 -17.47
CA ASP A 75 -16.89 -18.38 -16.82
C ASP A 75 -15.73 -18.96 -17.64
N LYS A 76 -15.90 -19.03 -18.97
CA LYS A 76 -14.77 -18.96 -19.93
C LYS A 76 -14.35 -17.50 -20.19
N ARG A 77 -14.52 -16.61 -19.22
CA ARG A 77 -13.93 -15.27 -19.26
C ARG A 77 -12.49 -15.40 -18.75
N ALA A 78 -11.53 -14.94 -19.55
CA ALA A 78 -10.12 -14.96 -19.20
C ALA A 78 -9.92 -14.35 -17.80
N CYS A 79 -9.24 -15.06 -16.90
CA CYS A 79 -8.86 -14.52 -15.61
C CYS A 79 -8.02 -13.24 -15.81
N PRO A 80 -8.14 -12.24 -14.92
CA PRO A 80 -7.59 -10.91 -15.15
C PRO A 80 -6.07 -10.91 -15.22
N ARG A 81 -5.54 -9.93 -15.94
CA ARG A 81 -4.15 -9.48 -15.90
C ARG A 81 -3.98 -8.58 -14.69
N VAL A 82 -3.20 -9.01 -13.71
CA VAL A 82 -3.03 -8.27 -12.45
C VAL A 82 -1.60 -7.77 -12.35
N MET A 83 -1.43 -6.46 -12.23
CA MET A 83 -0.14 -5.88 -11.88
C MET A 83 -0.04 -5.78 -10.36
N VAL A 84 0.96 -6.42 -9.77
CA VAL A 84 1.19 -6.41 -8.32
C VAL A 84 2.39 -5.51 -8.01
N LEU A 85 2.16 -4.48 -7.22
CA LEU A 85 3.15 -3.50 -6.81
C LEU A 85 3.50 -3.69 -5.33
N GLU A 86 4.78 -3.76 -5.02
CA GLU A 86 5.28 -3.94 -3.66
C GLU A 86 6.66 -3.28 -3.49
N ALA A 87 7.13 -3.15 -2.26
CA ALA A 87 8.51 -2.80 -1.97
C ALA A 87 9.48 -3.94 -2.32
N GLU A 88 10.76 -3.61 -2.59
CA GLU A 88 11.83 -4.58 -2.91
C GLU A 88 12.04 -5.63 -1.82
N THR A 89 11.95 -5.23 -0.54
CA THR A 89 12.05 -6.16 0.59
C THR A 89 10.74 -6.90 0.90
N GLY A 90 9.66 -6.57 0.20
CA GLY A 90 8.35 -7.17 0.41
C GLY A 90 8.25 -8.61 -0.08
N VAL A 91 7.40 -9.37 0.62
CA VAL A 91 7.12 -10.80 0.35
C VAL A 91 5.64 -11.08 0.13
N ILE A 92 4.75 -10.18 0.57
CA ILE A 92 3.31 -10.39 0.52
C ILE A 92 2.82 -10.26 -0.93
N GLY A 93 3.31 -9.28 -1.67
CA GLY A 93 3.02 -9.11 -3.10
C GLY A 93 3.54 -10.27 -3.94
N GLU A 94 4.66 -10.89 -3.56
CA GLU A 94 5.13 -12.15 -4.15
C GLU A 94 4.11 -13.27 -3.95
N ASP A 95 3.71 -13.49 -2.70
CA ASP A 95 2.78 -14.55 -2.33
C ASP A 95 1.38 -14.31 -2.93
N CYS A 96 0.96 -13.05 -3.09
CA CYS A 96 -0.25 -12.66 -3.81
C CYS A 96 -0.16 -13.00 -5.30
N ALA A 97 0.95 -12.65 -5.95
CA ALA A 97 1.14 -12.93 -7.37
C ALA A 97 1.15 -14.45 -7.65
N GLU A 98 1.81 -15.24 -6.78
CA GLU A 98 1.78 -16.70 -6.85
C GLU A 98 0.35 -17.25 -6.70
N ALA A 99 -0.38 -16.79 -5.67
CA ALA A 99 -1.77 -17.19 -5.45
C ALA A 99 -2.70 -16.82 -6.61
N LEU A 100 -2.53 -15.63 -7.20
CA LEU A 100 -3.27 -15.18 -8.38
C LEU A 100 -2.95 -16.03 -9.62
N ASN A 101 -1.69 -16.39 -9.85
CA ASN A 101 -1.30 -17.31 -10.93
C ASN A 101 -1.96 -18.69 -10.76
N CYS A 102 -2.00 -19.22 -9.53
CA CYS A 102 -2.71 -20.47 -9.21
C CYS A 102 -4.22 -20.38 -9.44
N LEU A 103 -4.80 -19.18 -9.31
CA LEU A 103 -6.20 -18.88 -9.64
C LEU A 103 -6.43 -18.64 -11.14
N GLY A 104 -5.40 -18.79 -11.98
CA GLY A 104 -5.47 -18.64 -13.43
C GLY A 104 -5.23 -17.21 -13.96
N CYS A 105 -4.97 -16.23 -13.09
CA CYS A 105 -4.68 -14.86 -13.50
C CYS A 105 -3.31 -14.77 -14.18
N THR A 106 -3.16 -13.84 -15.12
CA THR A 106 -1.82 -13.47 -15.63
C THR A 106 -1.27 -12.37 -14.74
N THR A 107 -0.13 -12.58 -14.07
CA THR A 107 0.40 -11.57 -13.16
C THR A 107 1.70 -10.94 -13.65
N MET A 108 1.91 -9.66 -13.34
CA MET A 108 3.19 -8.98 -13.43
C MET A 108 3.49 -8.36 -12.08
N ARG A 109 4.57 -8.81 -11.43
CA ARG A 109 5.05 -8.19 -10.19
C ARG A 109 6.11 -7.14 -10.52
N LYS A 110 5.97 -5.95 -9.94
CA LYS A 110 6.97 -4.88 -9.98
C LYS A 110 7.30 -4.42 -8.56
N THR A 111 8.58 -4.46 -8.22
CA THR A 111 9.08 -3.94 -6.94
C THR A 111 9.53 -2.49 -7.06
N VAL A 112 9.43 -1.78 -5.94
CA VAL A 112 9.80 -0.37 -5.78
C VAL A 112 10.75 -0.21 -4.61
N LYS A 113 11.71 0.72 -4.72
CA LYS A 113 12.71 0.94 -3.67
C LYS A 113 12.05 1.34 -2.35
N ASP A 114 12.59 0.84 -1.25
CA ASP A 114 12.03 1.01 0.10
C ASP A 114 12.13 2.43 0.67
N LYS A 115 12.97 3.30 0.09
CA LYS A 115 13.18 4.66 0.62
C LYS A 115 11.94 5.53 0.37
N PRO A 116 11.41 6.22 1.40
CA PRO A 116 10.64 7.43 1.16
C PRO A 116 11.64 8.44 0.60
N CYS A 117 11.67 8.56 -0.71
CA CYS A 117 12.32 9.70 -1.30
C CYS A 117 11.43 10.91 -0.97
N GLY A 118 12.04 11.97 -0.46
CA GLY A 118 11.32 13.21 -0.16
C GLY A 118 10.67 13.78 -1.43
N PRO A 119 10.01 14.96 -1.33
CA PRO A 119 9.36 15.61 -2.47
C PRO A 119 10.25 15.77 -3.73
N ASP A 120 11.58 15.69 -3.59
CA ASP A 120 12.55 15.94 -4.65
C ASP A 120 13.00 14.71 -5.46
N ALA A 121 12.55 13.49 -5.12
CA ALA A 121 12.79 12.32 -5.96
C ALA A 121 11.65 11.30 -5.77
N PRO A 122 11.03 10.75 -6.82
CA PRO A 122 10.07 9.67 -6.63
C PRO A 122 10.80 8.35 -6.26
N SER A 123 10.16 7.48 -5.48
CA SER A 123 10.69 6.15 -5.09
C SER A 123 10.80 5.17 -6.27
N PHE A 124 10.21 5.52 -7.41
CA PHE A 124 10.27 4.81 -8.69
C PHE A 124 10.29 5.80 -9.86
N ASP A 125 10.71 5.33 -11.03
CA ASP A 125 10.68 6.15 -12.23
C ASP A 125 9.24 6.18 -12.80
N MET A 126 8.51 7.26 -12.49
CA MET A 126 7.12 7.49 -12.92
C MET A 126 6.87 7.15 -14.41
N PRO A 127 7.71 7.62 -15.35
CA PRO A 127 7.65 7.20 -16.74
C PRO A 127 7.69 5.70 -16.98
N GLU A 128 8.64 5.01 -16.36
CA GLU A 128 8.80 3.57 -16.50
C GLU A 128 7.55 2.83 -16.00
N MET A 129 6.98 3.26 -14.87
CA MET A 129 5.77 2.65 -14.32
C MET A 129 4.59 2.77 -15.28
N LEU A 130 4.38 3.95 -15.87
CA LEU A 130 3.31 4.15 -16.83
C LEU A 130 3.55 3.38 -18.14
N CYS A 131 4.80 3.26 -18.61
CA CYS A 131 5.12 2.34 -19.72
C CYS A 131 4.68 0.91 -19.38
N LEU A 132 5.06 0.43 -18.20
CA LEU A 132 4.71 -0.92 -17.76
C LEU A 132 3.21 -1.11 -17.70
N ILE A 133 2.44 -0.13 -17.20
CA ILE A 133 0.98 -0.19 -17.18
C ILE A 133 0.41 -0.25 -18.60
N ILE A 134 0.92 0.58 -19.52
CA ILE A 134 0.46 0.63 -20.92
C ILE A 134 0.80 -0.66 -21.67
N ASP A 135 2.00 -1.20 -21.48
CA ASP A 135 2.51 -2.38 -22.18
C ASP A 135 1.89 -3.65 -21.62
N PHE A 136 1.80 -3.75 -20.29
CA PHE A 136 1.18 -4.89 -19.63
C PHE A 136 -0.34 -4.89 -19.78
N LYS A 137 -1.00 -3.72 -19.89
CA LYS A 137 -2.46 -3.59 -19.94
C LYS A 137 -3.15 -4.39 -18.82
N PRO A 138 -2.92 -4.06 -17.53
CA PRO A 138 -3.57 -4.76 -16.43
C PRO A 138 -5.08 -4.50 -16.42
N ASP A 139 -5.86 -5.51 -16.06
CA ASP A 139 -7.30 -5.38 -15.79
C ASP A 139 -7.55 -4.70 -14.43
N PHE A 140 -6.61 -4.84 -13.49
CA PHE A 140 -6.50 -4.00 -12.29
C PHE A 140 -5.08 -4.06 -11.70
N ILE A 141 -4.77 -3.11 -10.81
CA ILE A 141 -3.52 -3.04 -10.07
C ILE A 141 -3.78 -3.42 -8.61
N LEU A 142 -2.93 -4.26 -8.01
CA LEU A 142 -2.87 -4.52 -6.57
C LEU A 142 -1.57 -3.91 -6.01
N SER A 143 -1.69 -2.86 -5.22
CA SER A 143 -0.58 -2.19 -4.54
C SER A 143 -0.56 -2.53 -3.05
N ILE A 144 0.52 -3.12 -2.56
CA ILE A 144 0.72 -3.40 -1.14
C ILE A 144 1.27 -2.13 -0.45
N ASN A 145 0.61 -1.66 0.62
CA ASN A 145 1.02 -0.48 1.40
C ASN A 145 1.32 0.76 0.53
N HIS A 146 0.49 1.02 -0.48
CA HIS A 146 0.63 2.18 -1.38
C HIS A 146 1.93 2.21 -2.21
N LYS A 147 2.62 1.07 -2.35
CA LYS A 147 3.88 1.01 -3.10
C LYS A 147 3.64 1.09 -4.61
N GLY A 148 4.48 1.87 -5.30
CA GLY A 148 4.40 2.08 -6.75
C GLY A 148 3.34 3.07 -7.19
N LEU A 149 2.70 3.76 -6.24
CA LEU A 149 1.87 4.93 -6.49
C LEU A 149 2.62 6.18 -5.98
N ASP A 150 2.42 7.31 -6.65
CA ASP A 150 3.03 8.58 -6.29
C ASP A 150 2.17 9.38 -5.31
N THR A 151 2.82 10.26 -4.55
CA THR A 151 2.20 11.11 -3.54
C THR A 151 1.23 12.13 -4.12
N GLU A 152 1.50 12.56 -5.35
CA GLU A 152 0.73 13.54 -6.13
C GLU A 152 -0.46 12.91 -6.86
N GLY A 153 -0.59 11.58 -6.82
CA GLY A 153 -1.71 10.83 -7.38
C GLY A 153 -1.70 10.68 -8.90
N LEU A 154 -0.64 11.05 -9.62
CA LEU A 154 -0.54 11.01 -11.08
C LEU A 154 -0.69 9.60 -11.66
N ILE A 155 -0.10 8.56 -11.06
CA ILE A 155 -0.33 7.16 -11.46
C ILE A 155 -1.80 6.81 -11.26
N SER A 156 -2.38 7.23 -10.14
CA SER A 156 -3.78 6.94 -9.82
C SER A 156 -4.73 7.63 -10.81
N TYR A 157 -4.46 8.88 -11.17
CA TYR A 157 -5.19 9.62 -12.21
C TYR A 157 -5.02 8.98 -13.58
N ALA A 158 -3.81 8.57 -13.96
CA ALA A 158 -3.58 7.85 -15.20
C ALA A 158 -4.36 6.52 -15.25
N CYS A 159 -4.41 5.79 -14.12
CA CYS A 159 -5.23 4.58 -14.01
C CYS A 159 -6.72 4.88 -14.12
N GLN A 160 -7.21 5.96 -13.50
CA GLN A 160 -8.60 6.43 -13.66
C GLN A 160 -8.91 6.71 -15.13
N GLU A 161 -8.07 7.48 -15.81
CA GLU A 161 -8.22 7.73 -17.24
C GLU A 161 -8.25 6.42 -18.02
N LEU A 162 -7.34 5.50 -17.73
CA LEU A 162 -7.31 4.19 -18.38
C LEU A 162 -8.45 3.25 -17.99
N ASN A 163 -9.34 3.63 -17.08
CA ASN A 163 -10.35 2.77 -16.46
C ASN A 163 -9.75 1.49 -15.85
N ILE A 164 -8.55 1.60 -15.28
CA ILE A 164 -7.87 0.53 -14.56
C ILE A 164 -8.14 0.75 -13.06
N PRO A 165 -8.91 -0.12 -12.41
CA PRO A 165 -9.11 -0.06 -10.97
C PRO A 165 -7.80 -0.28 -10.22
N VAL A 166 -7.64 0.44 -9.11
CA VAL A 166 -6.48 0.29 -8.22
C VAL A 166 -6.96 -0.22 -6.87
N PHE A 167 -6.46 -1.39 -6.48
CA PHE A 167 -6.63 -1.96 -5.16
C PHE A 167 -5.40 -1.64 -4.34
N ILE A 168 -5.60 -0.96 -3.21
CA ILE A 168 -4.52 -0.70 -2.25
C ILE A 168 -4.77 -1.60 -1.05
N TRP A 169 -3.90 -2.59 -0.85
CA TRP A 169 -3.94 -3.44 0.34
C TRP A 169 -2.99 -2.92 1.40
N TYR A 170 -3.55 -2.31 2.43
CA TYR A 170 -2.83 -1.97 3.64
C TYR A 170 -2.69 -3.22 4.51
N VAL A 171 -1.45 -3.70 4.59
CA VAL A 171 -0.99 -4.79 5.48
C VAL A 171 -0.30 -4.26 6.74
N ASP A 172 -0.25 -2.93 6.85
CA ASP A 172 0.18 -2.15 8.02
C ASP A 172 -0.83 -1.01 8.27
N ASN A 173 -0.62 -0.21 9.32
CA ASN A 173 -1.52 0.88 9.69
C ASN A 173 -1.63 1.93 8.55
N PRO A 174 -2.80 2.10 7.90
CA PRO A 174 -2.97 3.04 6.80
C PRO A 174 -2.73 4.50 7.21
N PHE A 175 -2.96 4.86 8.48
CA PHE A 175 -2.74 6.21 9.01
C PHE A 175 -1.26 6.51 9.26
N SER A 176 -0.45 5.46 9.43
CA SER A 176 1.00 5.57 9.50
C SER A 176 1.64 5.65 8.11
N ILE A 177 0.97 5.15 7.07
CA ILE A 177 1.48 5.09 5.69
C ILE A 177 1.05 6.30 4.85
N THR A 178 -0.23 6.67 4.91
CA THR A 178 -0.82 7.68 4.03
C THR A 178 -1.21 8.92 4.83
N ASP A 179 -0.90 10.10 4.30
CA ASP A 179 -1.37 11.37 4.86
C ASP A 179 -2.80 11.64 4.41
N TRP A 180 -3.78 11.12 5.17
CA TRP A 180 -5.19 11.23 4.82
C TRP A 180 -5.75 12.66 4.87
N GLU A 181 -5.06 13.62 5.50
CA GLU A 181 -5.47 15.03 5.51
C GLU A 181 -5.25 15.67 4.13
N HIS A 182 -4.22 15.24 3.42
CA HIS A 182 -3.82 15.80 2.12
C HIS A 182 -3.95 14.79 0.97
N TYR A 183 -4.54 13.62 1.24
CA TYR A 183 -4.72 12.60 0.22
C TYR A 183 -5.85 13.01 -0.72
N ASP A 184 -5.52 13.49 -1.92
CA ASP A 184 -6.49 13.85 -2.95
C ASP A 184 -6.32 12.91 -4.15
N THR A 185 -7.08 11.82 -4.16
CA THR A 185 -6.98 10.78 -5.19
C THR A 185 -8.34 10.37 -5.75
N PRO A 186 -8.36 9.86 -6.99
CA PRO A 186 -9.55 9.38 -7.68
C PRO A 186 -10.51 8.49 -6.88
N CYS A 187 -11.81 8.57 -7.21
CA CYS A 187 -12.86 7.75 -6.60
C CYS A 187 -12.88 6.27 -7.04
N ASN A 188 -11.98 5.84 -7.95
CA ASN A 188 -11.89 4.46 -8.44
C ASN A 188 -10.86 3.59 -7.69
N ILE A 189 -10.32 4.08 -6.57
CA ILE A 189 -9.44 3.31 -5.70
C ILE A 189 -10.27 2.52 -4.69
N ILE A 190 -9.97 1.22 -4.56
CA ILE A 190 -10.54 0.35 -3.52
C ILE A 190 -9.48 0.06 -2.48
N PHE A 191 -9.79 0.34 -1.22
CA PHE A 191 -8.91 0.09 -0.10
C PHE A 191 -9.26 -1.25 0.54
N LEU A 192 -8.26 -2.12 0.66
CA LEU A 192 -8.31 -3.32 1.47
C LEU A 192 -7.48 -3.05 2.71
N VAL A 193 -8.00 -3.32 3.89
CA VAL A 193 -7.31 -3.07 5.15
C VAL A 193 -7.29 -4.36 5.95
N PHE A 194 -6.11 -4.75 6.42
CA PHE A 194 -5.91 -6.00 7.17
C PHE A 194 -6.49 -6.03 8.59
N ASP A 195 -6.88 -4.87 9.11
CA ASP A 195 -7.41 -4.66 10.46
C ASP A 195 -8.81 -4.07 10.38
N SER A 196 -9.79 -4.77 10.91
CA SER A 196 -11.21 -4.40 10.81
C SER A 196 -11.54 -3.07 11.52
N ILE A 197 -10.88 -2.74 12.62
CA ILE A 197 -11.04 -1.45 13.31
C ILE A 197 -10.47 -0.31 12.45
N LEU A 198 -9.28 -0.51 11.86
CA LEU A 198 -8.68 0.48 10.98
C LEU A 198 -9.47 0.63 9.67
N ALA A 199 -10.04 -0.47 9.16
CA ALA A 199 -10.93 -0.48 8.00
C ALA A 199 -12.19 0.37 8.27
N ALA A 200 -12.83 0.18 9.43
CA ALA A 200 -14.00 0.95 9.82
C ALA A 200 -13.69 2.45 9.91
N ARG A 201 -12.58 2.81 10.59
CA ARG A 201 -12.11 4.20 10.68
C ARG A 201 -11.83 4.81 9.31
N LEU A 202 -11.18 4.06 8.42
CA LEU A 202 -10.91 4.56 7.07
C LEU A 202 -12.19 4.71 6.24
N ASN A 203 -13.19 3.85 6.44
CA ASN A 203 -14.47 3.93 5.76
C ASN A 203 -15.28 5.18 6.16
N GLU A 204 -15.07 5.75 7.36
CA GLU A 204 -15.67 7.04 7.75
C GLU A 204 -15.14 8.19 6.87
N ILE A 205 -13.88 8.09 6.42
CA ILE A 205 -13.20 9.07 5.56
C ILE A 205 -13.48 8.78 4.07
N ARG A 206 -13.42 7.50 3.66
CA ARG A 206 -13.50 7.02 2.26
C ARG A 206 -14.74 6.16 2.01
N LYS A 207 -15.91 6.70 2.38
CA LYS A 207 -17.22 6.04 2.37
C LYS A 207 -17.44 5.12 1.15
N GLY A 208 -17.59 3.82 1.39
CA GLY A 208 -18.06 2.85 0.39
C GLY A 208 -16.99 2.19 -0.48
N PHE A 209 -15.71 2.51 -0.23
CA PHE A 209 -14.55 1.99 -0.98
C PHE A 209 -13.56 1.20 -0.11
N VAL A 210 -13.94 0.86 1.12
CA VAL A 210 -13.06 0.18 2.09
C VAL A 210 -13.59 -1.20 2.42
N TYR A 211 -12.71 -2.20 2.35
CA TYR A 211 -12.99 -3.58 2.67
C TYR A 211 -11.98 -4.09 3.70
N HIS A 212 -12.46 -4.94 4.61
CA HIS A 212 -11.58 -5.71 5.47
C HIS A 212 -11.05 -6.93 4.70
N LEU A 213 -9.73 -7.12 4.69
CA LEU A 213 -9.08 -8.31 4.13
C LEU A 213 -7.85 -8.66 4.98
N SER A 214 -8.00 -9.66 5.86
CA SER A 214 -6.94 -10.12 6.75
C SER A 214 -5.78 -10.77 5.97
N LEU A 215 -4.62 -10.85 6.63
CA LEU A 215 -3.47 -11.58 6.10
C LEU A 215 -3.77 -13.10 5.94
N GLY A 216 -2.81 -13.80 5.35
CA GLY A 216 -2.81 -15.26 5.24
C GLY A 216 -1.39 -15.77 5.08
N THR A 217 -1.23 -17.07 4.88
CA THR A 217 0.08 -17.69 4.65
C THR A 217 0.25 -18.17 3.21
N ASN A 218 1.51 -18.32 2.78
CA ASN A 218 1.84 -19.04 1.56
C ASN A 218 2.23 -20.49 1.91
N PRO A 219 1.40 -21.50 1.59
CA PRO A 219 1.66 -22.90 1.95
C PRO A 219 2.84 -23.52 1.18
N ASN A 220 3.31 -22.90 0.10
CA ASN A 220 4.51 -23.35 -0.60
C ASN A 220 5.78 -22.95 0.15
N ARG A 221 5.73 -21.80 0.83
CA ARG A 221 6.81 -21.22 1.65
C ARG A 221 6.78 -21.77 3.08
N PHE A 222 5.62 -21.72 3.73
CA PHE A 222 5.41 -22.18 5.10
C PHE A 222 4.68 -23.53 5.08
N LYS A 223 5.45 -24.57 5.37
CA LYS A 223 5.01 -25.95 5.45
C LYS A 223 5.87 -26.71 6.46
N PRO A 224 5.44 -27.87 6.94
CA PRO A 224 6.27 -28.71 7.78
C PRO A 224 7.56 -29.10 7.06
N VAL A 225 8.71 -28.91 7.71
CA VAL A 225 10.02 -29.29 7.17
C VAL A 225 10.75 -30.27 8.08
N SER A 226 11.56 -31.14 7.49
CA SER A 226 12.49 -31.99 8.23
C SER A 226 13.74 -31.19 8.61
N LEU A 227 14.21 -31.36 9.85
CA LEU A 227 15.38 -30.67 10.37
C LEU A 227 16.62 -31.56 10.28
N SER A 228 17.68 -31.05 9.67
CA SER A 228 19.01 -31.68 9.73
C SER A 228 19.60 -31.58 11.14
N HIS A 229 20.71 -32.29 11.37
CA HIS A 229 21.43 -32.17 12.65
C HIS A 229 21.94 -30.74 12.90
N GLU A 230 22.41 -30.05 11.85
CA GLU A 230 22.84 -28.66 11.92
C GLU A 230 21.67 -27.71 12.23
N ASP A 231 20.52 -27.92 11.58
CA ASP A 231 19.31 -27.13 11.85
C ASP A 231 18.86 -27.28 13.30
N LYS A 232 18.90 -28.51 13.86
CA LYS A 232 18.56 -28.75 15.27
C LYS A 232 19.51 -28.01 16.21
N ASN A 233 20.82 -28.17 16.02
CA ASN A 233 21.81 -27.46 16.84
C ASN A 233 21.59 -25.94 16.82
N ARG A 234 21.25 -25.39 15.65
CA ARG A 234 21.05 -23.95 15.45
C ARG A 234 19.70 -23.41 15.89
N TYR A 235 18.61 -24.18 15.78
CA TYR A 235 17.25 -23.67 15.98
C TYR A 235 16.45 -24.30 17.12
N GLU A 236 16.81 -25.50 17.60
CA GLU A 236 16.07 -26.19 18.66
C GLU A 236 16.05 -25.40 19.98
N CYS A 237 14.85 -25.12 20.47
CA CYS A 237 14.64 -24.40 21.72
C CYS A 237 13.27 -24.71 22.35
N ASP A 238 13.13 -24.37 23.63
CA ASP A 238 11.84 -24.45 24.30
C ASP A 238 10.90 -23.37 23.80
N ILE A 239 11.42 -22.15 23.64
CA ILE A 239 10.65 -20.97 23.24
C ILE A 239 11.41 -20.24 22.15
N SER A 240 10.77 -19.97 21.02
CA SER A 240 11.28 -19.00 20.05
C SER A 240 10.45 -17.73 20.05
N PHE A 241 11.13 -16.60 19.89
CA PHE A 241 10.49 -15.35 19.52
C PHE A 241 11.18 -14.82 18.26
N VAL A 242 10.42 -14.66 17.18
CA VAL A 242 10.91 -14.04 15.95
C VAL A 242 10.35 -12.64 15.87
N GLY A 243 11.15 -11.59 15.92
CA GLY A 243 10.64 -10.22 15.82
C GLY A 243 11.68 -9.15 16.13
N ASN A 244 11.46 -7.96 15.58
CA ASN A 244 12.30 -6.78 15.85
C ASN A 244 11.63 -5.86 16.88
N LEU A 245 12.46 -5.14 17.64
CA LEU A 245 12.02 -4.05 18.50
C LEU A 245 11.82 -2.75 17.72
N ASP A 246 12.66 -2.51 16.70
CA ASP A 246 12.74 -1.26 15.93
C ASP A 246 13.07 -0.01 16.78
N LEU A 247 13.87 -0.16 17.84
CA LEU A 247 14.35 0.95 18.69
C LEU A 247 15.06 2.04 17.88
N ASN A 248 15.96 1.65 16.98
CA ASN A 248 16.63 2.57 16.05
C ASN A 248 15.66 3.41 15.22
N LYS A 249 14.48 2.86 14.89
CA LYS A 249 13.44 3.58 14.15
C LYS A 249 12.73 4.58 15.06
N ALA A 250 12.44 4.22 16.30
CA ALA A 250 11.90 5.15 17.30
C ALA A 250 12.88 6.32 17.55
N ASP A 251 14.17 6.05 17.73
CA ASP A 251 15.19 7.09 17.90
C ASP A 251 15.31 8.00 16.67
N MET A 252 15.29 7.40 15.47
CA MET A 252 15.26 8.15 14.23
C MET A 252 14.03 9.06 14.14
N LEU A 253 12.85 8.56 14.52
CA LEU A 253 11.61 9.36 14.54
C LEU A 253 11.68 10.49 15.57
N ARG A 254 12.18 10.24 16.79
CA ARG A 254 12.42 11.30 17.79
C ARG A 254 13.37 12.38 17.25
N ASN A 255 14.42 11.97 16.54
CA ASN A 255 15.37 12.90 15.92
C ASN A 255 14.76 13.69 14.76
N VAL A 256 13.93 13.06 13.93
CA VAL A 256 13.17 13.76 12.87
C VAL A 256 12.20 14.76 13.51
N LEU A 257 11.45 14.37 14.54
CA LEU A 257 10.56 15.27 15.28
C LEU A 257 11.32 16.49 15.83
N ARG A 258 12.48 16.27 16.46
CA ARG A 258 13.36 17.36 16.96
C ARG A 258 13.82 18.31 15.86
N LYS A 259 14.16 17.80 14.66
CA LYS A 259 14.68 18.61 13.53
C LYS A 259 13.57 19.31 12.75
N SER A 260 12.47 18.61 12.51
CA SER A 260 11.34 19.13 11.73
C SER A 260 10.57 20.20 12.50
N TRP A 261 10.60 20.18 13.82
CA TRP A 261 9.92 21.17 14.66
C TRP A 261 10.93 21.99 15.44
N ASN A 262 11.24 23.19 14.95
CA ASN A 262 12.19 24.11 15.59
C ASN A 262 11.78 24.62 16.98
N ASN A 263 10.64 24.18 17.56
CA ASN A 263 10.21 24.46 18.93
C ASN A 263 9.12 23.45 19.38
N ILE A 264 9.48 22.19 19.67
CA ILE A 264 8.55 21.28 20.38
C ILE A 264 8.43 21.77 21.83
N PRO A 265 7.21 22.11 22.33
CA PRO A 265 7.04 22.43 23.75
C PRO A 265 7.58 21.28 24.61
N PRO A 266 8.40 21.52 25.65
CA PRO A 266 8.98 20.46 26.48
C PRO A 266 7.96 19.44 26.98
N VAL A 267 6.77 19.93 27.37
CA VAL A 267 5.61 19.14 27.81
C VAL A 267 5.16 18.07 26.81
N MET A 268 5.39 18.24 25.50
CA MET A 268 5.05 17.21 24.50
C MET A 268 5.91 15.96 24.65
N TRP A 269 7.16 16.09 25.10
CA TRP A 269 8.02 14.93 25.38
C TRP A 269 7.52 14.19 26.63
N ASP A 270 7.12 14.93 27.66
CA ASP A 270 6.54 14.34 28.88
C ASP A 270 5.23 13.60 28.60
N ILE A 271 4.37 14.19 27.75
CA ILE A 271 3.13 13.53 27.27
C ILE A 271 3.47 12.24 26.53
N MET A 272 4.45 12.29 25.61
CA MET A 272 4.86 11.11 24.86
C MET A 272 5.35 10.00 25.79
N ASP A 273 6.27 10.30 26.71
CA ASP A 273 6.85 9.33 27.64
C ASP A 273 5.77 8.75 28.59
N SER A 274 4.84 9.59 29.06
CA SER A 274 3.69 9.19 29.87
C SER A 274 2.78 8.20 29.12
N VAL A 275 2.39 8.54 27.89
CA VAL A 275 1.55 7.68 27.06
C VAL A 275 2.26 6.37 26.73
N ILE A 276 3.55 6.40 26.36
CA ILE A 276 4.34 5.20 26.07
C ILE A 276 4.33 4.24 27.27
N SER A 277 4.57 4.77 28.47
CA SER A 277 4.56 3.97 29.70
C SER A 277 3.18 3.34 29.98
N ARG A 278 2.09 4.09 29.74
CA ARG A 278 0.71 3.58 29.91
C ARG A 278 0.40 2.49 28.88
N VAL A 279 0.62 2.78 27.59
CA VAL A 279 0.31 1.86 26.49
C VAL A 279 1.15 0.58 26.55
N ALA A 280 2.40 0.66 27.01
CA ALA A 280 3.22 -0.53 27.22
C ALA A 280 2.70 -1.43 28.36
N LYS A 281 1.98 -0.89 29.34
CA LYS A 281 1.33 -1.69 30.41
C LYS A 281 -0.04 -2.19 30.00
N GLU A 282 -0.76 -1.39 29.21
CA GLU A 282 -2.12 -1.65 28.74
C GLU A 282 -2.14 -1.60 27.20
N PRO A 283 -1.69 -2.67 26.51
CA PRO A 283 -1.52 -2.66 25.05
C PRO A 283 -2.84 -2.53 24.27
N GLU A 284 -3.98 -2.76 24.92
CA GLU A 284 -5.33 -2.54 24.36
C GLU A 284 -5.76 -1.06 24.42
N LEU A 285 -5.02 -0.21 25.14
CA LEU A 285 -5.33 1.21 25.28
C LEU A 285 -5.29 1.89 23.90
N ASN A 286 -6.31 2.71 23.63
CA ASN A 286 -6.30 3.57 22.47
C ASN A 286 -5.28 4.70 22.67
N PHE A 287 -4.05 4.50 22.18
CA PHE A 287 -2.97 5.47 22.36
C PHE A 287 -3.31 6.86 21.80
N VAL A 288 -4.07 6.97 20.69
CA VAL A 288 -4.51 8.27 20.15
C VAL A 288 -5.40 8.99 21.14
N ALA A 289 -6.38 8.29 21.72
CA ALA A 289 -7.23 8.84 22.76
C ALA A 289 -6.45 9.18 24.05
N ALA A 290 -5.45 8.38 24.40
CA ALA A 290 -4.56 8.64 25.54
C ALA A 290 -3.69 9.89 25.32
N ILE A 291 -3.19 10.12 24.10
CA ILE A 291 -2.48 11.36 23.74
C ILE A 291 -3.43 12.54 23.90
N GLU A 292 -4.65 12.48 23.33
CA GLU A 292 -5.63 13.56 23.44
C GLU A 292 -6.04 13.85 24.89
N GLU A 293 -6.16 12.82 25.73
CA GLU A 293 -6.42 12.93 27.16
C GLU A 293 -5.28 13.67 27.88
N GLU A 294 -4.03 13.27 27.66
CA GLU A 294 -2.86 13.89 28.27
C GLU A 294 -2.63 15.32 27.75
N MET A 295 -2.87 15.59 26.47
CA MET A 295 -2.85 16.94 25.91
C MET A 295 -3.88 17.86 26.55
N LYS A 296 -5.10 17.36 26.81
CA LYS A 296 -6.15 18.13 27.52
C LYS A 296 -5.76 18.42 28.97
N LYS A 297 -5.21 17.44 29.69
CA LYS A 297 -4.74 17.62 31.08
C LYS A 297 -3.64 18.68 31.18
N ASN A 298 -2.80 18.80 30.17
CA ASN A 298 -1.69 19.74 30.12
C ASN A 298 -2.05 21.09 29.45
N GLY A 299 -3.32 21.52 29.52
CA GLY A 299 -3.73 22.85 29.08
C GLY A 299 -4.15 22.95 27.60
N SER A 300 -4.58 21.83 26.99
CA SER A 300 -5.07 21.78 25.59
C SER A 300 -4.02 22.20 24.57
N ILE A 301 -2.85 21.57 24.64
CA ILE A 301 -1.73 21.79 23.73
C ILE A 301 -2.09 21.33 22.31
N THR A 302 -1.66 22.10 21.30
CA THR A 302 -1.85 21.77 19.88
C THR A 302 -0.55 21.26 19.25
N TYR A 303 -0.66 20.40 18.23
CA TYR A 303 0.50 19.97 17.45
C TYR A 303 1.09 21.13 16.62
N PRO A 304 2.43 21.33 16.61
CA PRO A 304 3.04 22.43 15.89
C PRO A 304 3.33 22.07 14.43
N GLY A 305 2.57 22.64 13.50
CA GLY A 305 2.83 22.55 12.05
C GLY A 305 2.17 21.36 11.33
N LYS A 306 2.31 21.32 10.01
CA LYS A 306 1.70 20.29 9.15
C LYS A 306 2.40 18.93 9.33
N GLY A 307 1.62 17.85 9.34
CA GLY A 307 2.12 16.48 9.51
C GLY A 307 2.62 16.13 10.92
N ALA A 308 2.55 17.10 11.84
CA ALA A 308 3.12 17.00 13.17
C ALA A 308 2.45 15.90 14.02
N LYS A 309 1.12 15.93 14.04
CA LYS A 309 0.27 14.94 14.69
C LYS A 309 0.66 13.51 14.29
N ARG A 310 0.73 13.26 12.98
CA ARG A 310 1.07 11.94 12.44
C ARG A 310 2.43 11.45 12.90
N LEU A 311 3.49 12.27 12.82
CA LEU A 311 4.83 11.86 13.25
C LEU A 311 4.88 11.54 14.75
N PHE A 312 4.19 12.33 15.58
CA PHE A 312 4.12 12.11 17.02
C PHE A 312 3.41 10.80 17.35
N GLU A 313 2.25 10.56 16.75
CA GLU A 313 1.48 9.33 16.90
C GLU A 313 2.29 8.10 16.48
N ILE A 314 3.01 8.16 15.35
CA ILE A 314 3.90 7.07 14.89
C ILE A 314 5.02 6.82 15.91
N CYS A 315 5.62 7.87 16.48
CA CYS A 315 6.68 7.72 17.47
C CYS A 315 6.19 7.00 18.72
N VAL A 316 5.05 7.44 19.28
CA VAL A 316 4.38 6.77 20.41
C VAL A 316 4.10 5.32 20.08
N GLU A 317 3.54 5.02 18.92
CA GLU A 317 3.20 3.66 18.50
C GLU A 317 4.43 2.73 18.47
N PHE A 318 5.50 3.13 17.78
CA PHE A 318 6.71 2.31 17.62
C PHE A 318 7.41 2.08 18.95
N GLU A 319 7.58 3.13 19.75
CA GLU A 319 8.31 3.04 21.02
C GLU A 319 7.53 2.23 22.06
N SER A 320 6.22 2.46 22.17
CA SER A 320 5.34 1.65 23.03
C SER A 320 5.45 0.16 22.68
N SER A 321 5.45 -0.17 21.38
CA SER A 321 5.60 -1.56 20.91
C SER A 321 6.97 -2.16 21.25
N ALA A 322 8.04 -1.37 21.23
CA ALA A 322 9.37 -1.81 21.60
C ALA A 322 9.46 -2.10 23.10
N VAL A 323 9.00 -1.17 23.94
CA VAL A 323 9.00 -1.30 25.40
C VAL A 323 8.17 -2.51 25.84
N TYR A 324 6.95 -2.66 25.31
CA TYR A 324 6.07 -3.78 25.62
C TYR A 324 6.71 -5.16 25.36
N ARG A 325 7.28 -5.34 24.16
CA ARG A 325 7.95 -6.60 23.79
C ARG A 325 9.19 -6.87 24.62
N ALA A 326 10.01 -5.86 24.84
CA ALA A 326 11.22 -5.97 25.64
C ALA A 326 10.88 -6.39 27.08
N ASP A 327 9.83 -5.83 27.69
CA ASP A 327 9.40 -6.16 29.04
C ASP A 327 8.90 -7.61 29.15
N ILE A 328 8.07 -8.08 28.21
CA ILE A 328 7.61 -9.49 28.20
C ILE A 328 8.78 -10.45 28.10
N ILE A 329 9.69 -10.26 27.14
CA ILE A 329 10.83 -11.16 26.94
C ILE A 329 11.75 -11.16 28.17
N LYS A 330 12.03 -9.99 28.77
CA LYS A 330 12.79 -9.87 30.02
C LYS A 330 12.12 -10.65 31.15
N LYS A 331 10.80 -10.57 31.28
CA LYS A 331 10.06 -11.32 32.30
C LYS A 331 10.11 -12.83 32.06
N ILE A 332 9.99 -13.31 30.82
CA ILE A 332 10.13 -14.74 30.49
C ILE A 332 11.50 -15.28 30.91
N ILE A 333 12.58 -14.58 30.55
CA ILE A 333 13.96 -14.98 30.92
C ILE A 333 14.12 -15.02 32.45
N ARG A 334 13.64 -13.99 33.16
CA ARG A 334 13.74 -13.91 34.62
C ARG A 334 12.92 -14.99 35.32
N THR A 335 11.70 -15.26 34.86
CA THR A 335 10.81 -16.28 35.44
C THR A 335 11.38 -17.67 35.20
N GLY A 336 11.88 -17.97 33.98
CA GLY A 336 12.54 -19.24 33.68
C GLY A 336 13.66 -19.58 34.68
N ARG A 337 14.52 -18.60 34.97
CA ARG A 337 15.61 -18.73 35.98
C ARG A 337 15.10 -18.99 37.40
N ARG A 338 13.95 -18.45 37.78
CA ARG A 338 13.38 -18.62 39.13
C ARG A 338 12.70 -19.97 39.29
N THR A 339 11.89 -20.38 38.32
CA THR A 339 11.08 -21.60 38.41
C THR A 339 11.95 -22.87 38.33
N HIS A 340 13.11 -22.77 37.68
CA HIS A 340 13.96 -23.92 37.39
C HIS A 340 15.39 -23.82 37.98
N GLY A 341 15.67 -22.78 38.78
CA GLY A 341 16.91 -22.63 39.55
C GLY A 341 18.15 -22.12 38.79
N LEU A 342 19.17 -21.70 39.55
CA LEU A 342 20.46 -21.17 39.06
C LEU A 342 21.44 -22.25 38.57
N LYS A 343 21.07 -23.52 38.61
CA LYS A 343 21.95 -24.69 38.36
C LYS A 343 21.66 -25.47 37.07
N GLY A 344 20.84 -24.94 36.15
CA GLY A 344 20.82 -25.47 34.77
C GLY A 344 19.48 -25.53 34.02
N ASP A 345 18.33 -25.28 34.64
CA ASP A 345 17.05 -25.59 33.99
C ASP A 345 16.23 -24.36 33.55
N SER A 346 16.81 -23.16 33.38
CA SER A 346 16.08 -22.03 32.78
C SER A 346 15.55 -22.39 31.38
N TYR A 347 14.40 -21.83 30.97
CA TYR A 347 13.89 -22.01 29.60
C TYR A 347 14.98 -21.71 28.57
N ASN A 348 15.20 -22.64 27.64
CA ASN A 348 16.01 -22.37 26.45
C ASN A 348 15.19 -21.48 25.50
N ILE A 349 15.40 -20.16 25.59
CA ILE A 349 14.73 -19.17 24.74
C ILE A 349 15.68 -18.67 23.64
N ARG A 350 15.18 -18.62 22.41
CA ARG A 350 15.92 -18.09 21.26
C ARG A 350 15.17 -16.94 20.61
N ILE A 351 15.85 -15.80 20.48
CA ILE A 351 15.32 -14.56 19.95
C ILE A 351 15.95 -14.32 18.57
N PHE A 352 15.10 -14.29 17.55
CA PHE A 352 15.48 -14.05 16.17
C PHE A 352 15.04 -12.65 15.75
N GLY A 353 15.99 -11.74 15.59
CA GLY A 353 15.73 -10.33 15.30
C GLY A 353 17.02 -9.57 15.02
N LYS A 354 16.87 -8.27 14.81
CA LYS A 354 17.99 -7.32 14.67
C LYS A 354 18.83 -7.23 15.96
N GLU A 355 20.02 -6.62 15.84
CA GLU A 355 21.03 -6.57 16.89
C GLU A 355 20.62 -5.81 18.16
N GLU A 356 19.61 -4.93 18.11
CA GLU A 356 19.18 -4.15 19.28
C GLU A 356 18.70 -5.04 20.44
N TRP A 357 18.34 -6.31 20.16
CA TRP A 357 18.05 -7.28 21.22
C TRP A 357 19.22 -7.54 22.17
N ARG A 358 20.48 -7.41 21.69
CA ARG A 358 21.69 -7.62 22.50
C ARG A 358 21.83 -6.58 23.61
N ASP A 359 21.20 -5.42 23.47
CA ASP A 359 21.18 -4.37 24.49
C ASP A 359 20.09 -4.58 25.54
N ILE A 360 19.15 -5.51 25.26
CA ILE A 360 17.95 -5.73 26.06
C ILE A 360 18.03 -7.02 26.87
N VAL A 361 18.65 -8.06 26.32
CA VAL A 361 18.76 -9.39 26.94
C VAL A 361 20.18 -9.95 26.78
N ASP A 362 20.50 -10.99 27.55
CA ASP A 362 21.79 -11.66 27.47
C ASP A 362 22.06 -12.17 26.06
N ALA A 363 23.27 -11.88 25.54
CA ALA A 363 23.65 -12.11 24.14
C ALA A 363 23.52 -13.57 23.70
N GLU A 364 23.59 -14.53 24.64
CA GLU A 364 23.39 -15.97 24.40
C GLU A 364 21.99 -16.31 23.88
N ASN A 365 20.98 -15.49 24.19
CA ASN A 365 19.60 -15.71 23.74
C ASN A 365 19.35 -15.12 22.33
N VAL A 366 20.26 -14.32 21.78
CA VAL A 366 20.06 -13.57 20.53
C VAL A 366 20.72 -14.28 19.36
N MET A 367 19.91 -14.84 18.46
CA MET A 367 20.35 -15.64 17.32
C MET A 367 20.57 -14.82 16.04
N GLY A 368 20.26 -13.53 16.06
CA GLY A 368 20.28 -12.65 14.89
C GLY A 368 19.09 -12.83 13.96
N GLN A 369 19.15 -12.22 12.78
CA GLN A 369 18.07 -12.29 11.80
C GLN A 369 18.04 -13.65 11.09
N VAL A 370 16.83 -14.08 10.73
CA VAL A 370 16.60 -15.31 9.96
C VAL A 370 16.06 -14.94 8.59
N ALA A 371 16.61 -15.54 7.56
CA ALA A 371 16.13 -15.38 6.20
C ALA A 371 14.67 -15.88 6.10
N TYR A 372 13.75 -14.95 5.85
CA TYR A 372 12.31 -15.20 5.80
C TYR A 372 11.94 -16.31 4.82
N ARG A 373 12.61 -16.37 3.67
CA ARG A 373 12.28 -17.28 2.56
C ARG A 373 12.73 -18.73 2.81
N GLU A 374 13.85 -18.92 3.47
CA GLU A 374 14.59 -20.19 3.45
C GLU A 374 14.56 -20.92 4.80
N ASN A 375 14.70 -20.17 5.89
CA ASN A 375 15.05 -20.75 7.18
C ASN A 375 13.99 -20.51 8.27
N LEU A 376 13.00 -19.66 8.02
CA LEU A 376 12.02 -19.30 9.04
C LEU A 376 11.08 -20.47 9.41
N SER A 377 10.68 -21.30 8.44
CA SER A 377 9.93 -22.54 8.69
C SER A 377 10.69 -23.50 9.59
N LYS A 378 12.02 -23.59 9.43
CA LYS A 378 12.88 -24.43 10.28
C LYS A 378 12.87 -23.99 11.73
N VAL A 379 12.90 -22.68 11.99
CA VAL A 379 12.74 -22.13 13.34
C VAL A 379 11.41 -22.58 13.93
N TYR A 380 10.33 -22.47 13.16
CA TYR A 380 8.99 -22.83 13.62
C TYR A 380 8.84 -24.30 13.95
N ASN A 381 9.46 -25.18 13.15
CA ASN A 381 9.48 -26.62 13.38
C ASN A 381 10.44 -27.06 14.50
N ALA A 382 11.51 -26.31 14.76
CA ALA A 382 12.50 -26.63 15.80
C ALA A 382 12.09 -26.15 17.19
N SER A 383 11.12 -25.24 17.29
CA SER A 383 10.68 -24.65 18.55
C SER A 383 9.57 -25.49 19.18
N LYS A 384 9.66 -25.77 20.49
CA LYS A 384 8.54 -26.39 21.21
C LYS A 384 7.36 -25.43 21.29
N ILE A 385 7.62 -24.17 21.63
CA ILE A 385 6.64 -23.08 21.66
C ILE A 385 7.16 -21.95 20.77
N ASN A 386 6.36 -21.55 19.79
CA ASN A 386 6.59 -20.32 19.06
C ASN A 386 5.77 -19.21 19.72
N LEU A 387 6.44 -18.22 20.29
CA LEU A 387 5.81 -17.09 20.94
C LEU A 387 5.58 -15.96 19.94
N ASN A 388 4.34 -15.51 19.84
CA ASN A 388 3.99 -14.28 19.15
C ASN A 388 3.61 -13.19 20.15
N ILE A 389 4.22 -12.01 19.97
CA ILE A 389 3.87 -10.79 20.69
C ILE A 389 3.59 -9.73 19.62
N SER A 390 2.33 -9.39 19.41
CA SER A 390 1.92 -8.46 18.37
C SER A 390 2.42 -7.05 18.64
N ARG A 391 2.51 -6.24 17.56
CA ARG A 391 2.78 -4.81 17.71
C ARG A 391 1.52 -4.12 18.18
N ILE A 392 1.69 -3.04 18.92
CA ILE A 392 0.57 -2.19 19.38
C ILE A 392 -0.19 -1.54 18.21
N GLN A 393 0.46 -1.40 17.04
CA GLN A 393 -0.19 -0.95 15.81
C GLN A 393 -1.37 -1.84 15.37
N LEU A 394 -1.38 -3.13 15.75
CA LEU A 394 -2.47 -4.05 15.44
C LEU A 394 -3.58 -3.88 16.48
N ARG A 395 -4.71 -3.33 16.06
CA ARG A 395 -5.84 -3.02 16.94
C ARG A 395 -6.74 -4.22 17.12
N SER A 396 -7.07 -4.88 16.02
CA SER A 396 -7.90 -6.08 15.98
C SER A 396 -7.29 -7.21 15.16
N ALA A 397 -6.40 -6.88 14.24
CA ALA A 397 -5.83 -7.81 13.28
C ALA A 397 -4.85 -8.82 13.88
N LEU A 398 -4.64 -9.88 13.11
CA LEU A 398 -3.62 -10.90 13.32
C LEU A 398 -2.41 -10.62 12.42
N ASN A 399 -1.21 -10.70 13.00
CA ASN A 399 0.02 -10.55 12.21
C ASN A 399 0.35 -11.86 11.45
N GLN A 400 1.29 -11.77 10.51
CA GLN A 400 1.71 -12.86 9.63
C GLN A 400 2.02 -14.19 10.36
N ARG A 401 2.63 -14.13 11.56
CA ARG A 401 3.07 -15.33 12.30
C ARG A 401 1.92 -16.19 12.77
N VAL A 402 0.75 -15.58 12.99
CA VAL A 402 -0.46 -16.29 13.40
C VAL A 402 -0.93 -17.26 12.32
N TYR A 403 -0.51 -17.05 11.07
CA TYR A 403 -0.79 -17.94 9.95
C TYR A 403 0.43 -18.81 9.60
N ASP A 404 1.63 -18.23 9.52
CA ASP A 404 2.84 -18.95 9.08
C ASP A 404 3.25 -20.07 10.06
N ILE A 405 3.13 -19.86 11.37
CA ILE A 405 3.53 -20.87 12.37
C ILE A 405 2.63 -22.11 12.30
N PRO A 406 1.28 -21.98 12.35
CA PRO A 406 0.42 -23.15 12.19
C PRO A 406 0.58 -23.82 10.82
N ALA A 407 0.87 -23.08 9.74
CA ALA A 407 1.15 -23.66 8.42
C ALA A 407 2.38 -24.61 8.43
N CYS A 408 3.35 -24.34 9.31
CA CYS A 408 4.48 -25.23 9.56
C CYS A 408 4.16 -26.38 10.54
N ARG A 409 2.93 -26.51 11.04
CA ARG A 409 2.58 -27.35 12.21
C ARG A 409 3.37 -26.98 13.47
N GLY A 410 3.78 -25.71 13.58
CA GLY A 410 4.36 -25.19 14.81
C GLY A 410 3.28 -24.91 15.84
N PHE A 411 3.56 -25.16 17.12
CA PHE A 411 2.68 -24.74 18.20
C PHE A 411 2.88 -23.25 18.50
N LEU A 412 1.78 -22.50 18.58
CA LEU A 412 1.76 -21.05 18.74
C LEU A 412 1.07 -20.67 20.06
N ILE A 413 1.73 -19.80 20.82
CA ILE A 413 1.10 -18.98 21.87
C ILE A 413 1.16 -17.51 21.42
N THR A 414 0.02 -16.83 21.35
CA THR A 414 -0.09 -15.43 20.89
C THR A 414 -0.82 -14.53 21.89
N ASP A 415 -0.55 -13.23 21.88
CA ASP A 415 -1.43 -12.27 22.55
C ASP A 415 -2.82 -12.26 21.91
N PHE A 416 -3.85 -12.00 22.72
CA PHE A 416 -5.22 -11.87 22.24
C PHE A 416 -5.37 -10.68 21.30
N LYS A 417 -6.10 -10.91 20.20
CA LYS A 417 -6.60 -9.88 19.30
C LYS A 417 -8.02 -10.27 18.91
N LYS A 418 -8.90 -9.28 18.72
CA LYS A 418 -10.34 -9.53 18.49
C LYS A 418 -10.59 -10.49 17.31
N GLU A 419 -9.87 -10.33 16.21
CA GLU A 419 -10.05 -11.18 15.01
C GLU A 419 -9.55 -12.62 15.18
N LEU A 420 -8.90 -12.95 16.31
CA LEU A 420 -8.55 -14.31 16.66
C LEU A 420 -9.83 -15.16 16.85
N GLU A 421 -10.87 -14.58 17.44
CA GLU A 421 -12.16 -15.24 17.66
C GLU A 421 -12.91 -15.52 16.36
N ASP A 422 -12.69 -14.68 15.34
CA ASP A 422 -13.28 -14.85 14.01
C ASP A 422 -12.52 -15.87 13.17
N SER A 423 -11.23 -16.08 13.46
CA SER A 423 -10.33 -16.90 12.64
C SER A 423 -10.05 -18.29 13.21
N PHE A 424 -10.16 -18.49 14.53
CA PHE A 424 -9.76 -19.73 15.18
C PHE A 424 -10.69 -20.12 16.35
N ASP A 425 -10.82 -21.43 16.60
CA ASP A 425 -11.37 -21.97 17.85
C ASP A 425 -10.28 -21.92 18.94
N ILE A 426 -10.30 -20.84 19.75
CA ILE A 426 -9.32 -20.58 20.81
C ILE A 426 -9.34 -21.73 21.84
N GLY A 427 -8.15 -22.23 22.19
CA GLY A 427 -7.96 -23.38 23.07
C GLY A 427 -7.89 -24.72 22.34
N ARG A 428 -8.35 -24.80 21.08
CA ARG A 428 -8.35 -26.03 20.28
C ARG A 428 -7.47 -25.95 19.05
N GLU A 429 -7.50 -24.82 18.35
CA GLU A 429 -6.73 -24.58 17.13
C GLU A 429 -5.57 -23.61 17.37
N ILE A 430 -5.66 -22.78 18.41
CA ILE A 430 -4.65 -21.80 18.78
C ILE A 430 -4.71 -21.49 20.27
N ILE A 431 -3.58 -21.19 20.89
CA ILE A 431 -3.51 -20.72 22.28
C ILE A 431 -3.21 -19.24 22.31
N CYS A 432 -3.98 -18.50 23.12
CA CYS A 432 -3.71 -17.09 23.37
C CYS A 432 -3.68 -16.76 24.85
N TYR A 433 -2.98 -15.67 25.18
CA TYR A 433 -3.02 -15.05 26.51
C TYR A 433 -3.60 -13.65 26.41
N ARG A 434 -4.32 -13.22 27.44
CA ARG A 434 -4.81 -11.84 27.57
C ARG A 434 -3.92 -11.00 28.49
N HIS A 435 -3.32 -11.66 29.47
CA HIS A 435 -2.43 -11.04 30.45
C HIS A 435 -1.09 -11.75 30.49
N VAL A 436 -0.02 -10.99 30.75
CA VAL A 436 1.34 -11.54 30.79
C VAL A 436 1.50 -12.60 31.88
N ASP A 437 0.74 -12.51 32.98
CA ASP A 437 0.80 -13.50 34.06
C ASP A 437 0.26 -14.88 33.63
N GLU A 438 -0.77 -14.89 32.76
CA GLU A 438 -1.33 -16.11 32.16
C GLU A 438 -0.34 -16.76 31.20
N LEU A 439 0.44 -15.96 30.45
CA LEU A 439 1.43 -16.45 29.50
C LEU A 439 2.44 -17.40 30.17
N PHE A 440 2.92 -17.10 31.38
CA PHE A 440 3.87 -17.97 32.07
C PHE A 440 3.26 -19.32 32.43
N GLN A 441 2.01 -19.33 32.89
CA GLN A 441 1.29 -20.56 33.21
C GLN A 441 1.09 -21.42 31.96
N LEU A 442 0.75 -20.80 30.83
CA LEU A 442 0.61 -21.48 29.54
C LEU A 442 1.94 -22.06 29.05
N ILE A 443 3.04 -21.31 29.17
CA ILE A 443 4.39 -21.79 28.82
C ILE A 443 4.72 -23.05 29.64
N ASP A 444 4.63 -22.97 30.97
CA ASP A 444 4.91 -24.08 31.87
C ASP A 444 4.05 -25.31 31.55
N TYR A 445 2.76 -25.10 31.31
CA TYR A 445 1.81 -26.15 31.00
C TYR A 445 2.17 -26.85 29.68
N TYR A 446 2.33 -26.09 28.59
CA TYR A 446 2.55 -26.69 27.27
C TYR A 446 3.95 -27.23 27.06
N LEU A 447 4.95 -26.81 27.84
CA LEU A 447 6.26 -27.48 27.87
C LEU A 447 6.14 -28.89 28.46
N LYS A 448 5.30 -29.08 29.48
CA LYS A 448 5.07 -30.38 30.17
C LYS A 448 4.09 -31.30 29.43
N ASN A 449 3.25 -30.75 28.53
CA ASN A 449 2.19 -31.49 27.83
C ASN A 449 2.41 -31.57 26.30
N PRO A 450 3.42 -32.33 25.81
CA PRO A 450 3.78 -32.34 24.39
C PRO A 450 2.71 -32.93 23.46
N GLN A 451 1.91 -33.89 23.94
CA GLN A 451 0.85 -34.51 23.12
C GLN A 451 -0.29 -33.52 22.83
N GLU A 452 -0.72 -32.78 23.85
CA GLU A 452 -1.76 -31.76 23.70
C GLU A 452 -1.26 -30.59 22.83
N ARG A 453 -0.01 -30.18 23.05
CA ARG A 453 0.67 -29.19 22.22
C ARG A 453 0.64 -29.58 20.73
N GLN A 454 1.00 -30.83 20.41
CA GLN A 454 0.96 -31.33 19.04
C GLN A 454 -0.45 -31.37 18.46
N LYS A 455 -1.44 -31.78 19.26
CA LYS A 455 -2.85 -31.83 18.86
C LYS A 455 -3.37 -30.45 18.44
N ILE A 456 -3.04 -29.41 19.22
CA ILE A 456 -3.42 -28.03 18.91
C ILE A 456 -2.70 -27.55 17.64
N ALA A 457 -1.39 -27.81 17.52
CA ALA A 457 -0.62 -27.44 16.33
C ALA A 457 -1.19 -28.08 15.04
N ASP A 458 -1.58 -29.36 15.09
CA ASP A 458 -2.21 -30.06 13.97
C ASP A 458 -3.60 -29.51 13.63
N ALA A 459 -4.38 -29.09 14.63
CA ALA A 459 -5.68 -28.46 14.43
C ALA A 459 -5.53 -27.06 13.80
N GLY A 460 -4.60 -26.25 14.31
CA GLY A 460 -4.25 -24.95 13.75
C GLY A 460 -3.75 -25.05 12.30
N PHE A 461 -2.90 -26.04 12.00
CA PHE A 461 -2.47 -26.33 10.63
C PHE A 461 -3.65 -26.57 9.69
N LYS A 462 -4.61 -27.42 10.09
CA LYS A 462 -5.80 -27.70 9.28
C LYS A 462 -6.64 -26.45 9.05
N ARG A 463 -6.86 -25.63 10.10
CA ARG A 463 -7.58 -24.35 9.97
C ARG A 463 -6.89 -23.45 8.94
N VAL A 464 -5.58 -23.22 9.10
CA VAL A 464 -4.85 -22.27 8.26
C VAL A 464 -4.81 -22.71 6.80
N ILE A 465 -4.49 -23.97 6.51
CA ILE A 465 -4.37 -24.46 5.13
C ILE A 465 -5.72 -24.42 4.40
N ASN A 466 -6.82 -24.67 5.10
CA ASN A 466 -8.15 -24.71 4.50
C ASN A 466 -8.83 -23.34 4.38
N GLU A 467 -8.42 -22.32 5.14
CA GLU A 467 -9.19 -21.06 5.24
C GLU A 467 -8.34 -19.76 5.26
N HIS A 468 -7.04 -19.85 5.57
CA HIS A 468 -6.18 -18.67 5.81
C HIS A 468 -4.89 -18.63 4.98
N THR A 469 -4.98 -19.06 3.72
CA THR A 469 -3.88 -18.89 2.74
C THR A 469 -4.08 -17.67 1.84
N TYR A 470 -3.02 -17.19 1.19
CA TYR A 470 -3.15 -16.13 0.20
C TYR A 470 -4.01 -16.52 -1.00
N HIS A 471 -4.15 -17.81 -1.31
CA HIS A 471 -5.14 -18.28 -2.29
C HIS A 471 -6.56 -17.84 -1.91
N HIS A 472 -6.94 -18.01 -0.65
CA HIS A 472 -8.26 -17.55 -0.15
C HIS A 472 -8.39 -16.03 -0.21
N ARG A 473 -7.34 -15.28 0.14
CA ARG A 473 -7.35 -13.81 0.10
C ARG A 473 -7.45 -13.27 -1.32
N MET A 474 -6.71 -13.85 -2.25
CA MET A 474 -6.76 -13.47 -3.66
C MET A 474 -8.07 -13.88 -4.32
N LYS A 475 -8.66 -15.02 -3.93
CA LYS A 475 -10.02 -15.38 -4.33
C LYS A 475 -11.03 -14.32 -3.86
N ARG A 476 -10.95 -13.89 -2.60
CA ARG A 476 -11.80 -12.81 -2.07
C ARG A 476 -11.57 -11.47 -2.77
N LEU A 477 -10.33 -11.13 -3.09
CA LEU A 477 -10.00 -9.95 -3.89
C LEU A 477 -10.69 -9.97 -5.26
N LEU A 478 -10.64 -11.11 -5.97
CA LEU A 478 -11.30 -11.28 -7.26
C LEU A 478 -12.83 -11.22 -7.15
N GLU A 479 -13.40 -11.71 -6.05
CA GLU A 479 -14.83 -11.53 -5.75
C GLU A 479 -15.19 -10.05 -5.58
N ILE A 480 -14.43 -9.30 -4.77
CA ILE A 480 -14.65 -7.85 -4.58
C ILE A 480 -14.55 -7.11 -5.92
N TYR A 481 -13.57 -7.46 -6.75
CA TYR A 481 -13.43 -6.92 -8.11
C TYR A 481 -14.69 -7.17 -8.95
N ARG A 482 -15.20 -8.41 -8.96
CA ARG A 482 -16.41 -8.78 -9.71
C ARG A 482 -17.66 -8.08 -9.18
N GLU A 483 -17.81 -7.98 -7.85
CA GLU A 483 -18.92 -7.29 -7.18
C GLU A 483 -18.98 -5.81 -7.58
N LYS A 484 -17.82 -5.13 -7.68
CA LYS A 484 -17.76 -3.68 -7.93
C LYS A 484 -17.80 -3.30 -9.40
N PHE A 485 -17.20 -4.10 -10.27
CA PHE A 485 -17.05 -3.73 -11.67
C PHE A 485 -17.97 -4.51 -12.63
N ALA A 486 -18.73 -5.50 -12.12
CA ALA A 486 -19.81 -6.29 -12.76
C ALA A 486 -19.46 -7.06 -14.06
N VAL A 487 -18.51 -6.57 -14.85
CA VAL A 487 -18.06 -7.11 -16.13
C VAL A 487 -16.56 -6.79 -16.21
N PHE A 488 -15.72 -7.74 -16.63
CA PHE A 488 -14.39 -7.35 -17.14
C PHE A 488 -14.67 -6.41 -18.32
N PRO A 489 -14.39 -5.09 -18.24
CA PRO A 489 -14.61 -4.23 -19.39
C PRO A 489 -13.92 -4.88 -20.59
N ALA A 490 -14.67 -5.14 -21.66
CA ALA A 490 -14.09 -5.71 -22.86
C ALA A 490 -12.86 -4.88 -23.20
N LYS A 491 -11.70 -5.54 -23.41
CA LYS A 491 -10.43 -4.90 -23.72
C LYS A 491 -10.64 -3.90 -24.85
N LYS A 492 -10.85 -2.63 -24.51
CA LYS A 492 -10.81 -1.56 -25.49
C LYS A 492 -9.33 -1.27 -25.64
N ASP A 493 -8.80 -1.45 -26.85
CA ASP A 493 -7.50 -0.88 -27.15
C ASP A 493 -7.55 0.60 -26.79
N ILE A 494 -6.53 1.04 -26.04
CA ILE A 494 -6.39 2.44 -25.66
C ILE A 494 -6.38 3.22 -26.98
N SER A 495 -7.38 4.09 -27.17
CA SER A 495 -7.47 4.86 -28.41
C SER A 495 -6.19 5.67 -28.60
N PRO A 496 -5.75 5.92 -29.86
CA PRO A 496 -4.59 6.78 -30.11
C PRO A 496 -4.68 8.11 -29.36
N ALA A 497 -5.86 8.75 -29.33
CA ALA A 497 -6.09 9.99 -28.58
C ALA A 497 -5.75 9.83 -27.09
N LYS A 498 -6.22 8.76 -26.46
CA LYS A 498 -5.99 8.51 -25.03
C LYS A 498 -4.54 8.16 -24.74
N LYS A 499 -3.88 7.45 -25.64
CA LYS A 499 -2.44 7.17 -25.56
C LYS A 499 -1.60 8.45 -25.71
N ALA A 500 -2.01 9.38 -26.57
CA ALA A 500 -1.36 10.68 -26.72
C ALA A 500 -1.52 11.56 -25.46
N GLN A 501 -2.71 11.58 -24.84
CA GLN A 501 -2.95 12.27 -23.57
C GLN A 501 -2.07 11.74 -22.43
N ILE A 502 -1.85 10.42 -22.37
CA ILE A 502 -0.97 9.82 -21.36
C ILE A 502 0.50 10.19 -21.63
N TYR A 503 0.93 10.19 -22.89
CA TYR A 503 2.26 10.66 -23.27
C TYR A 503 2.46 12.15 -22.95
N ASP A 504 1.42 12.98 -23.09
CA ASP A 504 1.45 14.37 -22.63
C ASP A 504 1.61 14.47 -21.10
N LEU A 505 0.78 13.74 -20.34
CA LEU A 505 0.87 13.70 -18.88
C LEU A 505 2.25 13.26 -18.40
N LEU A 506 2.82 12.24 -19.06
CA LEU A 506 4.17 11.75 -18.84
C LEU A 506 5.26 12.79 -19.10
N GLY A 507 5.12 13.49 -20.22
CA GLY A 507 6.04 14.56 -20.58
C GLY A 507 5.98 15.70 -19.57
N ARG A 508 4.78 16.12 -19.14
CA ARG A 508 4.59 17.18 -18.14
C ARG A 508 5.16 16.79 -16.78
N GLY A 509 4.94 15.55 -16.33
CA GLY A 509 5.55 15.03 -15.10
C GLY A 509 7.08 15.05 -15.16
N CYS A 510 7.67 14.64 -16.29
CA CYS A 510 9.12 14.72 -16.49
C CYS A 510 9.64 16.16 -16.51
N LEU A 511 8.91 17.09 -17.13
CA LEU A 511 9.26 18.50 -17.20
C LEU A 511 9.26 19.14 -15.81
N MET A 512 8.22 18.90 -14.99
CA MET A 512 8.16 19.38 -13.61
C MET A 512 9.30 18.82 -12.76
N GLY A 513 9.65 17.54 -12.94
CA GLY A 513 10.79 16.90 -12.28
C GLY A 513 12.17 17.22 -12.89
N GLY A 514 12.28 18.20 -13.81
CA GLY A 514 13.55 18.63 -14.43
C GLY A 514 14.19 17.63 -15.42
N LYS A 515 13.53 16.51 -15.75
CA LYS A 515 14.03 15.46 -16.66
C LYS A 515 13.75 15.80 -18.13
N ASN A 516 14.29 16.92 -18.62
CA ASN A 516 13.95 17.54 -19.92
C ASN A 516 14.10 16.60 -21.14
N ASN A 517 15.19 15.83 -21.25
CA ASN A 517 15.39 14.89 -22.37
C ASN A 517 14.32 13.81 -22.46
N ARG A 518 13.87 13.27 -21.30
CA ARG A 518 12.80 12.26 -21.27
C ARG A 518 11.45 12.89 -21.56
N ALA A 519 11.19 14.09 -21.04
CA ALA A 519 9.98 14.84 -21.33
C ALA A 519 9.79 15.04 -22.84
N ILE A 520 10.84 15.46 -23.55
CA ILE A 520 10.84 15.63 -25.01
C ILE A 520 10.49 14.32 -25.73
N SER A 521 11.06 13.18 -25.31
CA SER A 521 10.73 11.87 -25.88
C SER A 521 9.24 11.53 -25.74
N TRP A 522 8.66 11.83 -24.58
CA TRP A 522 7.23 11.63 -24.32
C TRP A 522 6.34 12.52 -25.18
N PHE A 523 6.62 13.82 -25.24
CA PHE A 523 5.86 14.74 -26.08
C PHE A 523 5.98 14.39 -27.57
N ALA A 524 7.16 13.98 -28.04
CA ALA A 524 7.34 13.49 -29.42
C ALA A 524 6.53 12.21 -29.67
N GLY A 525 6.48 11.30 -28.69
CA GLY A 525 5.60 10.14 -28.72
C GLY A 525 4.13 10.55 -28.84
N ALA A 526 3.68 11.54 -28.04
CA ALA A 526 2.31 12.05 -28.07
C ALA A 526 1.96 12.58 -29.46
N LEU A 527 2.83 13.38 -30.08
CA LEU A 527 2.68 13.89 -31.44
C LEU A 527 2.59 12.77 -32.49
N LYS A 528 3.42 11.73 -32.36
CA LYS A 528 3.42 10.59 -33.30
C LYS A 528 2.11 9.80 -33.23
N VAL A 529 1.56 9.62 -32.03
CA VAL A 529 0.29 8.92 -31.85
C VAL A 529 -0.88 9.80 -32.33
N ALA A 530 -0.86 11.09 -32.02
CA ALA A 530 -1.88 12.05 -32.46
C ALA A 530 -1.93 12.18 -34.00
N SER A 531 -0.79 12.12 -34.68
CA SER A 531 -0.70 12.22 -36.15
C SER A 531 -1.08 10.94 -36.91
N SER A 532 -1.20 9.79 -36.23
CA SER A 532 -1.52 8.50 -36.86
C SER A 532 -2.98 8.07 -36.71
N SER A 533 -3.82 8.85 -36.02
CA SER A 533 -5.25 8.56 -35.87
C SER A 533 -6.08 9.08 -37.04
N ALA A 534 -7.07 8.31 -37.49
CA ALA A 534 -8.00 8.70 -38.55
C ALA A 534 -8.91 9.89 -38.17
N ASP A 535 -9.08 10.17 -36.88
CA ASP A 535 -9.93 11.24 -36.37
C ASP A 535 -9.06 12.45 -35.97
N GLN A 536 -8.76 13.33 -36.94
CA GLN A 536 -7.85 14.46 -36.73
C GLN A 536 -8.47 15.56 -35.86
N SER A 537 -9.80 15.67 -35.80
CA SER A 537 -10.50 16.77 -35.11
C SER A 537 -10.41 16.73 -33.58
N GLU A 538 -10.39 15.55 -32.95
CA GLU A 538 -10.19 15.45 -31.48
C GLU A 538 -8.71 15.61 -31.07
N ASN A 539 -7.77 15.33 -31.98
CA ASN A 539 -6.33 15.32 -31.69
C ASN A 539 -5.59 16.64 -31.94
N LEU A 540 -6.16 17.52 -32.76
CA LEU A 540 -5.56 18.81 -33.12
C LEU A 540 -5.53 19.82 -31.96
N GLY A 541 -6.47 19.74 -31.00
CA GLY A 541 -6.62 20.74 -29.93
C GLY A 541 -5.45 20.82 -28.92
N TYR A 542 -4.72 19.72 -28.69
CA TYR A 542 -3.61 19.67 -27.71
C TYR A 542 -2.21 19.68 -28.34
N THR A 543 -2.11 19.58 -29.66
CA THR A 543 -0.83 19.62 -30.39
C THR A 543 -0.01 20.89 -30.11
N PRO A 544 -0.60 22.10 -30.01
CA PRO A 544 0.15 23.31 -29.64
C PRO A 544 0.81 23.23 -28.26
N LEU A 545 0.10 22.65 -27.28
CA LEU A 545 0.60 22.47 -25.91
C LEU A 545 1.81 21.54 -25.85
N LEU A 546 1.82 20.46 -26.64
CA LEU A 546 2.96 19.54 -26.73
C LEU A 546 4.23 20.26 -27.21
N TYR A 547 4.11 21.06 -28.27
CA TYR A 547 5.22 21.87 -28.78
C TYR A 547 5.67 22.94 -27.77
N TYR A 548 4.73 23.56 -27.06
CA TYR A 548 5.05 24.50 -25.98
C TYR A 548 5.87 23.83 -24.87
N HIS A 549 5.45 22.66 -24.39
CA HIS A 549 6.18 21.95 -23.35
C HIS A 549 7.56 21.45 -23.83
N MET A 550 7.67 20.97 -25.07
CA MET A 550 8.97 20.66 -25.69
C MET A 550 9.88 21.89 -25.75
N GLY A 551 9.32 23.06 -26.07
CA GLY A 551 10.04 24.33 -26.06
C GLY A 551 10.58 24.68 -24.67
N LYS A 552 9.75 24.55 -23.62
CA LYS A 552 10.19 24.72 -22.22
C LYS A 552 11.30 23.75 -21.83
N CYS A 553 11.20 22.47 -22.22
CA CYS A 553 12.28 21.50 -21.97
C CYS A 553 13.60 21.92 -22.62
N ARG A 554 13.56 22.33 -23.90
CA ARG A 554 14.75 22.78 -24.65
C ARG A 554 15.32 24.07 -24.07
N GLN A 555 14.47 24.99 -23.62
CA GLN A 555 14.87 26.22 -22.94
C GLN A 555 15.60 25.92 -21.61
N ASN A 556 15.05 25.01 -20.80
CA ASN A 556 15.69 24.56 -19.55
C ASN A 556 17.06 23.89 -19.77
N MET A 557 17.29 23.34 -20.97
CA MET A 557 18.57 22.74 -21.37
C MET A 557 19.54 23.76 -22.00
N GLY A 558 19.16 25.04 -22.12
CA GLY A 558 19.97 26.07 -22.79
C GLY A 558 19.93 26.00 -24.32
N GLU A 559 19.11 25.14 -24.92
CA GLU A 559 19.00 24.97 -26.37
C GLU A 559 18.05 26.00 -26.99
N THR A 560 18.43 27.27 -26.94
CA THR A 560 17.56 28.42 -27.26
C THR A 560 17.00 28.38 -28.70
N GLY A 561 17.78 27.95 -29.69
CA GLY A 561 17.32 27.82 -31.08
C GLY A 561 16.24 26.74 -31.26
N SER A 562 16.45 25.56 -30.66
CA SER A 562 15.48 24.46 -30.66
C SER A 562 14.20 24.83 -29.90
N ALA A 563 14.34 25.52 -28.77
CA ALA A 563 13.21 26.01 -27.98
C ALA A 563 12.33 26.97 -28.79
N ARG A 564 12.94 27.92 -29.50
CA ARG A 564 12.24 28.87 -30.38
C ARG A 564 11.49 28.16 -31.49
N MET A 565 12.11 27.19 -32.17
CA MET A 565 11.42 26.42 -33.21
C MET A 565 10.17 25.72 -32.68
N ALA A 566 10.27 25.12 -31.48
CA ALA A 566 9.13 24.46 -30.85
C ALA A 566 8.03 25.47 -30.46
N PHE A 567 8.38 26.59 -29.81
CA PHE A 567 7.40 27.64 -29.48
C PHE A 567 6.77 28.27 -30.73
N GLY A 568 7.53 28.44 -31.82
CA GLY A 568 7.03 28.95 -33.09
C GLY A 568 6.02 27.99 -33.73
N MET A 569 6.26 26.68 -33.67
CA MET A 569 5.28 25.68 -34.08
C MET A 569 4.02 25.71 -33.21
N ALA A 570 4.17 25.83 -31.88
CA ALA A 570 3.04 25.99 -30.97
C ALA A 570 2.20 27.22 -31.33
N SER A 571 2.85 28.37 -31.57
CA SER A 571 2.18 29.62 -31.93
C SER A 571 1.43 29.52 -33.26
N LYS A 572 2.00 28.85 -34.28
CA LYS A 572 1.35 28.69 -35.59
C LYS A 572 0.10 27.83 -35.53
N LEU A 573 0.05 26.87 -34.61
CA LEU A 573 -1.05 25.93 -34.46
C LEU A 573 -2.13 26.43 -33.47
N THR A 574 -1.96 27.60 -32.85
CA THR A 574 -2.90 28.17 -31.88
C THR A 574 -3.70 29.31 -32.51
N PRO A 575 -5.03 29.17 -32.71
CA PRO A 575 -5.86 30.22 -33.32
C PRO A 575 -5.90 31.52 -32.50
N ASP A 576 -5.87 31.39 -31.18
CA ASP A 576 -6.07 32.52 -30.25
C ASP A 576 -4.76 33.10 -29.71
N HIS A 577 -3.61 32.79 -30.33
CA HIS A 577 -2.28 33.27 -29.91
C HIS A 577 -2.05 33.24 -28.38
N ARG A 578 -2.23 32.11 -27.70
CA ARG A 578 -2.19 32.09 -26.22
C ARG A 578 -0.97 32.82 -25.63
N ILE A 579 -1.23 33.64 -24.60
CA ILE A 579 -0.24 34.54 -23.96
C ILE A 579 0.99 33.77 -23.45
N ASP A 580 0.81 32.58 -22.89
CA ASP A 580 1.89 31.73 -22.39
C ASP A 580 2.91 31.36 -23.49
N ILE A 581 2.43 31.03 -24.69
CA ILE A 581 3.27 30.70 -25.84
C ILE A 581 3.99 31.95 -26.38
N GLN A 582 3.28 33.07 -26.49
CA GLN A 582 3.88 34.34 -26.93
C GLN A 582 4.96 34.81 -25.96
N LEU A 583 4.71 34.69 -24.66
CA LEU A 583 5.65 35.06 -23.61
C LEU A 583 6.92 34.21 -23.65
N ALA A 584 6.77 32.90 -23.88
CA ALA A 584 7.91 32.00 -24.06
C ALA A 584 8.72 32.34 -25.32
N LEU A 585 8.07 32.74 -26.42
CA LEU A 585 8.75 33.26 -27.61
C LEU A 585 9.56 34.52 -27.29
N CYS A 586 8.95 35.53 -26.66
CA CYS A 586 9.63 36.74 -26.23
C CYS A 586 10.90 36.44 -25.41
N LEU A 587 10.78 35.61 -24.37
CA LEU A 587 11.92 35.20 -23.54
C LEU A 587 13.02 34.52 -24.37
N SER A 588 12.65 33.69 -25.35
CA SER A 588 13.62 33.03 -26.24
C SER A 588 14.33 34.00 -27.22
N TYR A 589 13.67 35.09 -27.60
CA TYR A 589 14.23 36.13 -28.46
C TYR A 589 15.17 37.05 -27.68
N VAL A 590 14.78 37.44 -26.48
CA VAL A 590 15.61 38.23 -25.55
C VAL A 590 16.92 37.49 -25.23
N LEU A 591 16.86 36.20 -24.92
CA LEU A 591 18.06 35.39 -24.63
C LEU A 591 19.06 35.31 -25.81
N GLN A 592 18.64 35.60 -27.03
CA GLN A 592 19.52 35.66 -28.21
C GLN A 592 19.83 37.10 -28.67
N GLY A 593 19.33 38.11 -27.97
CA GLY A 593 19.49 39.52 -28.34
C GLY A 593 18.63 39.99 -29.53
N ASP A 594 17.60 39.25 -29.91
CA ASP A 594 16.66 39.63 -30.98
C ASP A 594 15.48 40.43 -30.42
N ILE A 595 15.73 41.70 -30.12
CA ILE A 595 14.75 42.55 -29.44
C ILE A 595 13.57 42.91 -30.34
N ASP A 596 13.79 43.06 -31.65
CA ASP A 596 12.72 43.46 -32.58
C ASP A 596 11.64 42.38 -32.67
N SER A 597 12.05 41.11 -32.77
CA SER A 597 11.12 39.97 -32.71
C SER A 597 10.44 39.86 -31.34
N CYS A 598 11.16 40.15 -30.24
CA CYS A 598 10.57 40.18 -28.91
C CYS A 598 9.46 41.24 -28.79
N LEU A 599 9.72 42.47 -29.25
CA LEU A 599 8.78 43.58 -29.17
C LEU A 599 7.52 43.30 -30.00
N HIS A 600 7.67 42.70 -31.18
CA HIS A 600 6.52 42.27 -31.99
C HIS A 600 5.58 41.33 -31.22
N HIS A 601 6.13 40.34 -30.51
CA HIS A 601 5.33 39.43 -29.69
C HIS A 601 4.78 40.09 -28.42
N CYS A 602 5.49 41.06 -27.83
CA CYS A 602 4.97 41.87 -26.72
C CYS A 602 3.73 42.67 -27.13
N GLU A 603 3.70 43.24 -28.33
CA GLU A 603 2.51 43.93 -28.85
C GLU A 603 1.29 43.00 -28.98
N ILE A 604 1.51 41.76 -29.42
CA ILE A 604 0.45 40.74 -29.51
C ILE A 604 -0.10 40.44 -28.11
N ILE A 605 0.78 40.21 -27.13
CA ILE A 605 0.40 39.96 -25.73
C ILE A 605 -0.43 41.14 -25.18
N LEU A 606 0.05 42.37 -25.34
CA LEU A 606 -0.63 43.57 -24.83
C LEU A 606 -2.01 43.78 -25.47
N LYS A 607 -2.15 43.52 -26.77
CA LYS A 607 -3.45 43.58 -27.46
C LYS A 607 -4.44 42.56 -26.90
N GLN A 608 -3.97 41.37 -26.53
CA GLN A 608 -4.82 40.34 -25.93
C GLN A 608 -5.21 40.63 -24.48
N LEU A 609 -4.28 41.14 -23.70
CA LEU A 609 -4.53 41.59 -22.32
C LEU A 609 -5.59 42.69 -22.26
N HIS A 610 -5.68 43.52 -23.29
CA HIS A 610 -6.71 44.55 -23.42
C HIS A 610 -8.11 43.97 -23.73
N LEU A 611 -8.19 42.75 -24.27
CA LEU A 611 -9.42 42.11 -24.76
C LEU A 611 -9.97 41.03 -23.82
N ASN A 612 -9.16 40.44 -22.93
CA ASN A 612 -9.58 39.39 -21.98
C ASN A 612 -8.85 39.53 -20.62
N CYS A 613 -9.60 39.52 -19.50
CA CYS A 613 -9.06 39.78 -18.16
C CYS A 613 -8.62 38.54 -17.35
N ASP A 614 -8.70 37.33 -17.91
CA ASP A 614 -8.45 36.10 -17.15
C ASP A 614 -7.00 35.60 -17.34
N ILE A 615 -6.05 36.24 -16.63
CA ILE A 615 -4.61 35.97 -16.73
C ILE A 615 -4.15 35.20 -15.49
N ARG A 616 -3.36 34.13 -15.71
CA ARG A 616 -2.74 33.41 -14.59
C ARG A 616 -1.68 34.29 -13.90
N LEU A 617 -1.69 34.27 -12.58
CA LEU A 617 -0.70 34.94 -11.71
C LEU A 617 0.76 34.71 -12.12
N ASP A 618 1.11 33.47 -12.47
CA ASP A 618 2.48 33.14 -12.91
C ASP A 618 2.86 33.84 -14.22
N SER A 619 1.90 34.02 -15.14
CA SER A 619 2.13 34.73 -16.41
C SER A 619 2.35 36.23 -16.20
N LEU A 620 1.74 36.83 -15.16
CA LEU A 620 2.00 38.24 -14.79
C LEU A 620 3.41 38.41 -14.21
N LYS A 621 3.87 37.45 -13.40
CA LYS A 621 5.24 37.42 -12.86
C LYS A 621 6.27 37.33 -14.00
N ASP A 622 6.09 36.37 -14.90
CA ASP A 622 6.98 36.18 -16.06
C ASP A 622 6.98 37.40 -16.99
N LEU A 623 5.83 38.03 -17.20
CA LEU A 623 5.71 39.24 -18.04
C LEU A 623 6.42 40.44 -17.41
N SER A 624 6.31 40.60 -16.09
CA SER A 624 7.03 41.64 -15.37
C SER A 624 8.55 41.46 -15.49
N GLU A 625 9.04 40.23 -15.35
CA GLU A 625 10.46 39.91 -15.45
C GLU A 625 10.97 40.14 -16.88
N LEU A 626 10.18 39.76 -17.89
CA LEU A 626 10.48 40.05 -19.30
C LEU A 626 10.66 41.55 -19.55
N PHE A 627 9.73 42.39 -19.08
CA PHE A 627 9.83 43.84 -19.27
C PHE A 627 11.03 44.45 -18.52
N SER A 628 11.40 43.88 -17.37
CA SER A 628 12.65 44.24 -16.68
C SER A 628 13.88 43.94 -17.56
N GLN A 629 13.93 42.74 -18.14
CA GLN A 629 15.02 42.31 -19.02
C GLN A 629 15.12 43.13 -20.31
N ILE A 630 13.98 43.41 -20.96
CA ILE A 630 13.89 44.30 -22.12
C ILE A 630 14.43 45.69 -21.76
N GLY A 631 14.04 46.23 -20.61
CA GLY A 631 14.53 47.53 -20.13
C GLY A 631 16.05 47.57 -19.98
N MET A 632 16.66 46.53 -19.39
CA MET A 632 18.11 46.44 -19.26
C MET A 632 18.83 46.39 -20.62
N ASP A 633 18.30 45.66 -21.59
CA ASP A 633 18.93 45.55 -22.91
C ASP A 633 18.71 46.79 -23.80
N LEU A 634 17.56 47.47 -23.69
CA LEU A 634 17.31 48.75 -24.36
C LEU A 634 18.26 49.84 -23.84
N GLU A 635 18.58 49.86 -22.55
CA GLU A 635 19.61 50.76 -22.00
C GLU A 635 21.00 50.49 -22.60
N LYS A 636 21.39 49.22 -22.73
CA LYS A 636 22.66 48.86 -23.38
C LYS A 636 22.70 49.36 -24.84
N ARG A 637 21.55 49.45 -25.50
CA ARG A 637 21.39 50.00 -26.86
C ARG A 637 21.20 51.52 -26.91
N ARG A 638 21.24 52.21 -25.76
CA ARG A 638 21.05 53.66 -25.60
C ARG A 638 19.65 54.17 -25.98
N LEU A 639 18.64 53.30 -25.91
CA LEU A 639 17.22 53.63 -26.09
C LEU A 639 16.58 53.90 -24.74
N PHE A 640 16.94 55.03 -24.12
CA PHE A 640 16.65 55.32 -22.72
C PHE A 640 15.16 55.55 -22.43
N SER A 641 14.43 56.19 -23.35
CA SER A 641 12.99 56.44 -23.23
C SER A 641 12.18 55.15 -23.19
N GLU A 642 12.49 54.23 -24.09
CA GLU A 642 11.85 52.93 -24.25
C GLU A 642 12.22 52.00 -23.09
N ALA A 643 13.47 52.06 -22.63
CA ALA A 643 13.90 51.33 -21.45
C ALA A 643 13.17 51.77 -20.18
N MET A 644 12.97 53.08 -20.01
CA MET A 644 12.21 53.65 -18.89
C MET A 644 10.76 53.17 -18.90
N LEU A 645 10.13 53.16 -20.08
CA LEU A 645 8.77 52.67 -20.26
C LEU A 645 8.64 51.17 -19.92
N ALA A 646 9.59 50.35 -20.36
CA ALA A 646 9.64 48.92 -20.05
C ALA A 646 9.77 48.68 -18.54
N ARG A 647 10.64 49.41 -17.85
CA ARG A 647 10.78 49.32 -16.37
C ARG A 647 9.53 49.75 -15.62
N ASN A 648 8.90 50.84 -16.04
CA ASN A 648 7.67 51.31 -15.41
C ASN A 648 6.54 50.27 -15.58
N THR A 649 6.47 49.63 -16.75
CA THR A 649 5.53 48.53 -17.02
C THR A 649 5.81 47.33 -16.12
N SER A 650 7.08 46.93 -15.97
CA SER A 650 7.50 45.86 -15.05
C SER A 650 7.09 46.15 -13.60
N ALA A 651 7.36 47.38 -13.12
CA ALA A 651 7.02 47.82 -11.77
C ALA A 651 5.51 47.84 -11.52
N HIS A 652 4.73 48.32 -12.49
CA HIS A 652 3.28 48.31 -12.40
C HIS A 652 2.73 46.88 -12.33
N LEU A 653 3.22 45.97 -13.19
CA LEU A 653 2.85 44.56 -13.13
C LEU A 653 3.20 43.92 -11.77
N LYS A 654 4.33 44.26 -11.15
CA LYS A 654 4.66 43.79 -9.78
C LYS A 654 3.66 44.29 -8.74
N SER A 655 3.18 45.52 -8.87
CA SER A 655 2.27 46.13 -7.88
C SER A 655 0.86 45.53 -7.85
N ILE A 656 0.44 44.84 -8.92
CA ILE A 656 -0.89 44.24 -9.03
C ILE A 656 -0.89 42.71 -8.78
N ILE A 657 0.27 42.13 -8.52
CA ILE A 657 0.40 40.71 -8.17
C ILE A 657 0.21 40.60 -6.64
N PRO A 658 -0.86 39.96 -6.13
CA PRO A 658 -1.03 39.72 -4.69
C PRO A 658 0.13 38.89 -4.10
N ASP A 659 0.49 39.22 -2.85
CA ASP A 659 1.58 38.62 -2.07
C ASP A 659 1.45 37.10 -1.86
#